data_AF-A0A7J5XGK7-F1
#
_entry.id   AF-A0A7J5XGK7-F1
#
_cell.length_a   1.000
_cell.length_b   1.000
_cell.length_c   1.000
_cell.angle_alpha   90.00
_cell.angle_beta   90.00
_cell.angle_gamma   90.00
#
_symmetry.space_group_name_H-M   'P 1'
#
loop_
_entity.id
_entity.type
_entity.pdbx_description
1 polymer ?
#
loop_
_entity_poly.entity_id
_entity_poly.type
_entity_poly.pdbx_seq_one_letter_code
_entity_poly.pdbx_strand_id
1 'polypeptide(L)'
;MFCHYKTVPWFIIHVFNCFKNVSQLNDSKLVKKADMVSKHNSVLQEVAFEKFTPGSIIIFRVTLEPRSHEKLGALRSHLSQFSPQYQTGSLAENSPPSILTKPLMIIMSKLTLADMNVLLYHCDAEEREDGRGCYHIPSWLPLNYGGLQGLMSVLAEIRPKNDLGHPLCDNLRQGDWMMDYVSNRLLAKEGALGEVGHWFQAMFGYLKHIPRYLVPCYFDSIIQGVYNTALEAVFKRMSSFVQNGSSLVKQLALGSVQMCGVDHSWAMPTISPHLKDVQSSFNEVTKEEQCFVSLAAGLPHFCAGVFRCWGRDTFISLRGLLLLTGRYLEARNIILAFAGTLHHGLIPNLLGSGTNVRYNCRDSVWWWLQCIQEYYTLAPDGVSILKCPVKRMYPNISEQKPYGAGEQPLYDVIQEVMQRHMHGIQFRETNAGPQLDSNMTDEGFNVEAAVDQTTGFISGGNRFNCGTWMDKMGESERAHNKGIPATPRDGSAVEIVGLCKSTVRWIVKLHNNGHFPYAAVNIRRGGTTYSESYAKWDLKIQENFEKKFYIPHDPKDYEGKQPELVHKRGIYKDSFGSSSPWCDYQLRTNFPIAMVVAPELFTVEKAWEALGIAERKLMGPLGMKTLDPDDKVNCGIYDSYLDNDNFNQSKGFNYHQGPEWLWPVGYFLRAKLYFAKEMGKETYDQTVNLVKNVLSRHAIHLERYSHKLFSMKGMTSKHLSVSTGLPQLTNENGQHCQFSCESQAISMASILEVLYDL
;
A
#
# COMPACT_ATOMS: atom_id res chain seq x y z
N MET A 1 -49.81 22.63 -38.12
CA MET A 1 -50.37 23.89 -38.67
C MET A 1 -49.70 24.12 -40.01
N PHE A 2 -50.44 23.91 -41.09
CA PHE A 2 -49.96 24.07 -42.46
C PHE A 2 -49.68 25.54 -42.76
N CYS A 3 -48.59 25.83 -43.48
CA CYS A 3 -48.61 26.96 -44.40
C CYS A 3 -47.79 26.62 -45.66
N HIS A 4 -48.52 26.37 -46.74
CA HIS A 4 -48.03 26.28 -48.10
C HIS A 4 -47.52 27.66 -48.58
N TYR A 5 -46.45 27.65 -49.39
CA TYR A 5 -46.25 28.70 -50.38
C TYR A 5 -46.27 28.09 -51.78
N LYS A 6 -47.15 28.65 -52.63
CA LYS A 6 -47.27 28.39 -54.07
C LYS A 6 -46.10 29.00 -54.83
N THR A 7 -45.70 28.30 -55.88
CA THR A 7 -44.80 28.67 -57.00
C THR A 7 -45.38 29.79 -57.88
N VAL A 8 -44.54 30.68 -58.44
CA VAL A 8 -44.18 30.85 -59.90
C VAL A 8 -42.97 31.84 -60.05
N PRO A 9 -42.29 32.01 -61.22
CA PRO A 9 -40.84 31.97 -61.32
C PRO A 9 -40.23 33.24 -61.99
N TRP A 10 -38.91 33.23 -62.18
CA TRP A 10 -38.13 34.21 -62.97
C TRP A 10 -38.07 35.64 -62.42
N PHE A 11 -37.07 35.91 -61.59
CA PHE A 11 -36.32 37.17 -61.69
C PHE A 11 -34.83 36.90 -61.53
N ILE A 12 -34.09 37.41 -62.50
CA ILE A 12 -32.64 37.43 -62.63
C ILE A 12 -32.01 37.86 -61.31
N ILE A 13 -31.25 36.97 -60.66
CA ILE A 13 -30.41 37.37 -59.52
C ILE A 13 -29.24 38.18 -60.09
N HIS A 14 -29.37 39.51 -60.02
CA HIS A 14 -28.21 40.39 -59.99
C HIS A 14 -27.39 40.04 -58.74
N VAL A 15 -26.26 39.36 -58.93
CA VAL A 15 -25.23 39.22 -57.90
C VAL A 15 -24.58 40.58 -57.70
N PHE A 16 -25.13 41.40 -56.82
CA PHE A 16 -24.41 42.54 -56.26
C PHE A 16 -23.38 42.01 -55.24
N ASN A 17 -22.23 41.54 -55.73
CA ASN A 17 -21.08 41.28 -54.87
C ASN A 17 -20.42 42.62 -54.49
N CYS A 18 -20.95 43.28 -53.46
CA CYS A 18 -20.27 44.39 -52.82
C CYS A 18 -19.25 43.84 -51.82
N PHE A 19 -18.08 43.40 -52.29
CA PHE A 19 -16.94 43.11 -51.41
C PHE A 19 -16.36 44.45 -50.94
N LYS A 20 -16.80 44.92 -49.77
CA LYS A 20 -16.13 46.00 -49.05
C LYS A 20 -15.12 45.40 -48.07
N ASN A 21 -13.85 45.42 -48.44
CA ASN A 21 -12.76 45.25 -47.48
C ASN A 21 -12.75 46.46 -46.55
N VAL A 22 -13.09 46.25 -45.28
CA VAL A 22 -12.92 47.25 -44.23
C VAL A 22 -11.67 46.87 -43.43
N SER A 23 -10.64 47.70 -43.51
CA SER A 23 -9.33 47.45 -42.88
C SER A 23 -9.27 47.86 -41.40
N GLN A 24 -10.17 48.73 -40.92
CA GLN A 24 -10.24 49.15 -39.51
C GLN A 24 -11.70 49.29 -39.03
N LEU A 25 -11.98 48.86 -37.79
CA LEU A 25 -13.33 48.86 -37.16
C LEU A 25 -14.02 50.23 -37.17
N ASN A 26 -13.26 51.32 -37.12
CA ASN A 26 -13.77 52.70 -37.12
C ASN A 26 -14.30 53.16 -38.49
N ASP A 27 -13.91 52.49 -39.57
CA ASP A 27 -14.29 52.84 -40.94
C ASP A 27 -15.49 52.03 -41.45
N SER A 28 -16.03 51.13 -40.62
CA SER A 28 -17.14 50.27 -40.99
C SER A 28 -18.48 50.99 -40.84
N LYS A 29 -19.33 50.88 -41.87
CA LYS A 29 -20.76 51.26 -41.80
C LYS A 29 -21.66 50.14 -41.28
N LEU A 30 -21.09 48.94 -41.02
CA LEU A 30 -21.80 47.73 -40.63
C LEU A 30 -21.64 47.41 -39.14
N VAL A 31 -20.51 47.80 -38.55
CA VAL A 31 -20.16 47.56 -37.16
C VAL A 31 -19.67 48.83 -36.49
N LYS A 32 -19.95 48.97 -35.20
CA LYS A 32 -19.46 50.06 -34.36
C LYS A 32 -18.79 49.48 -33.12
N LYS A 33 -17.68 50.07 -32.70
CA LYS A 33 -17.04 49.74 -31.43
C LYS A 33 -17.93 50.25 -30.28
N ALA A 34 -18.34 49.36 -29.39
CA ALA A 34 -19.01 49.75 -28.15
C ALA A 34 -17.99 50.20 -27.10
N ASP A 35 -18.45 50.94 -26.08
CA ASP A 35 -17.57 51.43 -25.01
C ASP A 35 -16.86 50.27 -24.29
N MET A 36 -15.59 50.47 -23.93
CA MET A 36 -14.80 49.46 -23.22
C MET A 36 -15.40 49.20 -21.84
N VAL A 37 -15.95 48.01 -21.63
CA VAL A 37 -16.39 47.55 -20.30
C VAL A 37 -15.24 46.77 -19.67
N SER A 38 -14.58 47.34 -18.65
CA SER A 38 -13.68 46.56 -17.81
C SER A 38 -14.51 45.79 -16.77
N LYS A 39 -14.45 44.46 -16.81
CA LYS A 39 -14.95 43.60 -15.73
C LYS A 39 -13.87 42.59 -15.40
N HIS A 40 -13.50 42.54 -14.11
CA HIS A 40 -12.63 41.55 -13.49
C HIS A 40 -11.41 41.12 -14.35
N ASN A 41 -10.41 41.99 -14.46
CA ASN A 41 -9.11 41.69 -15.10
C ASN A 41 -9.16 41.24 -16.57
N SER A 42 -10.24 41.54 -17.31
CA SER A 42 -10.31 41.33 -18.75
C SER A 42 -10.81 42.57 -19.48
N VAL A 43 -10.18 42.87 -20.63
CA VAL A 43 -10.62 43.91 -21.55
C VAL A 43 -11.58 43.27 -22.56
N LEU A 44 -12.88 43.45 -22.34
CA LEU A 44 -13.90 43.04 -23.31
C LEU A 44 -14.03 44.13 -24.38
N GLN A 45 -13.75 43.78 -25.63
CA GLN A 45 -14.08 44.61 -26.78
C GLN A 45 -15.42 44.15 -27.34
N GLU A 46 -16.47 44.89 -27.02
CA GLU A 46 -17.78 44.67 -27.61
C GLU A 46 -17.88 45.39 -28.97
N VAL A 47 -18.42 44.68 -29.96
CA VAL A 47 -18.67 45.21 -31.31
C VAL A 47 -20.16 45.11 -31.56
N ALA A 48 -20.81 46.27 -31.72
CA ALA A 48 -22.23 46.36 -32.02
C ALA A 48 -22.46 46.26 -33.53
N PHE A 49 -23.42 45.42 -33.94
CA PHE A 49 -23.83 45.26 -35.33
C PHE A 49 -25.04 46.17 -35.61
N GLU A 50 -24.87 47.19 -36.45
CA GLU A 50 -25.97 48.13 -36.76
C GLU A 50 -26.71 47.75 -38.04
N LYS A 51 -25.98 47.44 -39.12
CA LYS A 51 -26.55 47.21 -40.47
C LYS A 51 -26.16 45.83 -41.02
N PHE A 52 -26.15 44.82 -40.16
CA PHE A 52 -25.74 43.47 -40.52
C PHE A 52 -26.96 42.64 -40.97
N THR A 53 -27.23 42.65 -42.28
CA THR A 53 -28.37 41.94 -42.88
C THR A 53 -28.13 40.42 -42.93
N PRO A 54 -29.20 39.59 -42.88
CA PRO A 54 -29.09 38.14 -43.10
C PRO A 54 -28.29 37.80 -44.38
N GLY A 55 -27.33 36.88 -44.29
CA GLY A 55 -26.43 36.51 -45.39
C GLY A 55 -25.13 37.32 -45.48
N SER A 56 -24.90 38.28 -44.58
CA SER A 56 -23.60 38.96 -44.44
C SER A 56 -22.60 38.10 -43.65
N ILE A 57 -21.32 38.21 -43.99
CA ILE A 57 -20.21 37.56 -43.26
C ILE A 57 -19.29 38.65 -42.72
N ILE A 58 -18.86 38.49 -41.47
CA ILE A 58 -17.77 39.27 -40.88
C ILE A 58 -16.72 38.30 -40.34
N ILE A 59 -15.45 38.60 -40.58
CA ILE A 59 -14.33 37.80 -40.10
C ILE A 59 -13.51 38.69 -39.18
N PHE A 60 -13.41 38.28 -37.92
CA PHE A 60 -12.54 38.93 -36.95
C PHE A 60 -11.22 38.17 -36.86
N ARG A 61 -10.10 38.90 -36.93
CA ARG A 61 -8.83 38.38 -36.42
C ARG A 61 -8.75 38.72 -34.94
N VAL A 62 -8.93 37.71 -34.11
CA VAL A 62 -8.85 37.85 -32.65
C VAL A 62 -7.47 37.40 -32.17
N THR A 63 -6.84 38.20 -31.33
CA THR A 63 -5.58 37.87 -30.67
C THR A 63 -5.74 38.02 -29.17
N LEU A 64 -4.95 37.28 -28.40
CA LEU A 64 -4.85 37.48 -26.96
C LEU A 64 -4.32 38.89 -26.66
N GLU A 65 -4.68 39.41 -25.49
CA GLU A 65 -4.04 40.62 -24.95
C GLU A 65 -2.52 40.44 -24.93
N PRO A 66 -1.71 41.46 -25.30
CA PRO A 66 -0.25 41.32 -25.43
C PRO A 66 0.42 40.67 -24.21
N ARG A 67 0.03 41.09 -22.99
CA ARG A 67 0.56 40.53 -21.75
C ARG A 67 0.22 39.05 -21.58
N SER A 68 -1.03 38.66 -21.85
CA SER A 68 -1.44 37.25 -21.79
C SER A 68 -0.78 36.41 -22.89
N HIS A 69 -0.57 36.98 -24.08
CA HIS A 69 0.14 36.33 -25.18
C HIS A 69 1.61 36.07 -24.81
N GLU A 70 2.30 37.07 -24.25
CA GLU A 70 3.67 36.93 -23.74
C GLU A 70 3.77 35.87 -22.64
N LYS A 71 2.88 35.93 -21.65
CA LYS A 71 2.87 34.96 -20.54
C LYS A 71 2.54 33.54 -21.00
N LEU A 72 1.62 33.39 -21.96
CA LEU A 72 1.31 32.10 -22.56
C LEU A 72 2.50 31.56 -23.36
N GLY A 73 3.17 32.41 -24.14
CA GLY A 73 4.36 32.03 -24.89
C GLY A 73 5.52 31.60 -24.01
N ALA A 74 5.78 32.33 -22.91
CA ALA A 74 6.79 31.96 -21.91
C ALA A 74 6.43 30.63 -21.21
N LEU A 75 5.17 30.46 -20.80
CA LEU A 75 4.69 29.20 -20.20
C LEU A 75 4.89 28.01 -21.17
N ARG A 76 4.54 28.18 -22.44
CA ARG A 76 4.75 27.17 -23.49
C ARG A 76 6.23 26.84 -23.69
N SER A 77 7.12 27.82 -23.60
CA SER A 77 8.57 27.62 -23.62
C SER A 77 9.03 26.70 -22.48
N HIS A 78 8.55 26.93 -21.25
CA HIS A 78 8.89 26.06 -20.13
C HIS A 78 8.26 24.66 -20.23
N LEU A 79 7.03 24.55 -20.77
CA LEU A 79 6.36 23.26 -20.97
C LEU A 79 7.01 22.42 -22.07
N SER A 80 7.82 22.99 -22.96
CA SER A 80 8.47 22.23 -24.03
C SER A 80 9.45 21.17 -23.51
N GLN A 81 9.88 21.27 -22.25
CA GLN A 81 10.68 20.24 -21.60
C GLN A 81 9.90 18.92 -21.40
N PHE A 82 8.57 18.96 -21.36
CA PHE A 82 7.73 17.78 -21.19
C PHE A 82 7.20 17.22 -22.51
N SER A 83 6.96 18.09 -23.50
CA SER A 83 6.51 17.66 -24.83
C SER A 83 6.90 18.68 -25.90
N PRO A 84 7.42 18.24 -27.06
CA PRO A 84 7.75 19.10 -28.19
C PRO A 84 6.57 19.93 -28.71
N GLN A 85 5.32 19.49 -28.49
CA GLN A 85 4.11 20.17 -28.96
C GLN A 85 3.95 21.61 -28.41
N TYR A 86 4.63 21.93 -27.30
CA TYR A 86 4.59 23.27 -26.71
C TYR A 86 5.59 24.25 -27.36
N GLN A 87 6.52 23.77 -28.20
CA GLN A 87 7.44 24.65 -28.95
C GLN A 87 6.71 25.57 -29.93
N THR A 88 5.63 25.09 -30.55
CA THR A 88 4.81 25.93 -31.42
C THR A 88 4.17 27.04 -30.60
N GLY A 89 4.41 28.31 -30.96
CA GLY A 89 3.86 29.46 -30.22
C GLY A 89 4.54 29.74 -28.88
N SER A 90 5.68 29.12 -28.57
CA SER A 90 6.53 29.55 -27.46
C SER A 90 7.21 30.88 -27.77
N LEU A 91 7.44 31.70 -26.76
CA LEU A 91 8.17 32.96 -26.87
C LEU A 91 9.40 32.93 -25.97
N ALA A 92 10.52 33.48 -26.46
CA ALA A 92 11.72 33.64 -25.66
C ALA A 92 11.47 34.70 -24.58
N GLU A 93 11.88 34.41 -23.34
CA GLU A 93 11.79 35.34 -22.23
C GLU A 93 13.20 35.88 -21.90
N ASN A 94 13.30 37.19 -21.73
CA ASN A 94 14.59 37.86 -21.47
C ASN A 94 15.11 37.61 -20.04
N SER A 95 14.22 37.32 -19.08
CA SER A 95 14.58 37.15 -17.67
C SER A 95 13.63 36.15 -16.97
N PRO A 96 13.72 34.85 -17.32
CA PRO A 96 12.91 33.82 -16.67
C PRO A 96 13.30 33.68 -15.18
N PRO A 97 12.36 33.28 -14.30
CA PRO A 97 12.65 32.92 -12.93
C PRO A 97 13.79 31.90 -12.87
N SER A 98 14.78 32.12 -11.98
CA SER A 98 15.98 31.30 -11.90
C SER A 98 15.69 29.80 -11.75
N ILE A 99 14.65 29.44 -10.99
CA ILE A 99 14.21 28.06 -10.77
C ILE A 99 13.72 27.35 -12.05
N LEU A 100 13.30 28.12 -13.08
CA LEU A 100 12.81 27.59 -14.36
C LEU A 100 13.88 27.55 -15.46
N THR A 101 15.08 28.05 -15.19
CA THR A 101 16.20 28.06 -16.17
C THR A 101 16.80 26.67 -16.40
N LYS A 102 16.57 25.74 -15.47
CA LYS A 102 17.05 24.36 -15.53
C LYS A 102 15.86 23.41 -15.69
N PRO A 103 16.05 22.26 -16.37
CA PRO A 103 15.02 21.22 -16.43
C PRO A 103 14.59 20.77 -15.03
N LEU A 104 13.29 20.56 -14.84
CA LEU A 104 12.70 20.11 -13.58
C LEU A 104 13.33 18.80 -13.08
N MET A 105 13.76 17.94 -14.00
CA MET A 105 14.40 16.67 -13.68
C MET A 105 15.65 16.84 -12.78
N ILE A 106 16.34 17.98 -12.84
CA ILE A 106 17.49 18.27 -11.97
C ILE A 106 17.07 18.46 -10.50
N ILE A 107 15.89 19.02 -10.26
CA ILE A 107 15.32 19.13 -8.91
C ILE A 107 14.81 17.75 -8.47
N MET A 108 14.07 17.06 -9.34
CA MET A 108 13.52 15.73 -9.07
C MET A 108 14.59 14.68 -8.74
N SER A 109 15.76 14.76 -9.38
CA SER A 109 16.89 13.85 -9.11
C SER A 109 17.56 14.06 -7.75
N LYS A 110 17.16 15.10 -6.98
CA LYS A 110 17.64 15.31 -5.60
C LYS A 110 16.66 14.77 -4.55
N LEU A 111 15.37 14.63 -4.89
CA LEU A 111 14.34 14.14 -3.99
C LEU A 111 14.56 12.68 -3.62
N THR A 112 14.41 12.32 -2.35
CA THR A 112 14.37 10.94 -1.85
C THR A 112 13.05 10.26 -2.20
N LEU A 113 12.94 8.94 -2.06
CA LEU A 113 11.65 8.25 -2.22
C LEU A 113 10.64 8.65 -1.14
N ALA A 114 11.09 9.11 0.02
CA ALA A 114 10.23 9.71 1.04
C ALA A 114 9.70 11.08 0.62
N ASP A 115 10.51 11.93 0.00
CA ASP A 115 10.02 13.20 -0.56
C ASP A 115 8.99 12.96 -1.67
N MET A 116 9.17 11.88 -2.44
CA MET A 116 8.21 11.47 -3.47
C MET A 116 6.87 11.00 -2.89
N ASN A 117 6.85 10.46 -1.67
CA ASN A 117 5.60 10.16 -0.96
C ASN A 117 4.77 11.43 -0.73
N VAL A 118 5.40 12.50 -0.21
CA VAL A 118 4.75 13.80 -0.02
C VAL A 118 4.33 14.41 -1.37
N LEU A 119 5.22 14.41 -2.37
CA LEU A 119 4.94 15.02 -3.67
C LEU A 119 3.76 14.33 -4.38
N LEU A 120 3.68 13.01 -4.33
CA LEU A 120 2.72 12.23 -5.12
C LEU A 120 1.47 11.85 -4.34
N TYR A 121 1.56 11.48 -3.05
CA TYR A 121 0.47 10.81 -2.32
C TYR A 121 -0.03 11.61 -1.12
N HIS A 122 0.28 11.17 0.10
CA HIS A 122 -0.32 11.62 1.37
C HIS A 122 -1.86 11.59 1.41
N CYS A 123 -2.42 10.63 2.15
CA CYS A 123 -3.83 10.55 2.52
C CYS A 123 -4.25 11.80 3.35
N ASP A 124 -5.56 12.07 3.48
CA ASP A 124 -6.04 13.20 4.30
C ASP A 124 -5.56 13.14 5.75
N ALA A 125 -5.45 11.93 6.33
CA ALA A 125 -4.93 11.76 7.68
C ALA A 125 -3.43 12.11 7.79
N GLU A 126 -2.62 11.73 6.79
CA GLU A 126 -1.19 12.10 6.70
C GLU A 126 -1.02 13.62 6.51
N GLU A 127 -1.80 14.27 5.64
CA GLU A 127 -1.75 15.74 5.49
C GLU A 127 -2.17 16.48 6.78
N ARG A 128 -3.04 15.89 7.61
CA ARG A 128 -3.48 16.48 8.88
C ARG A 128 -2.42 16.46 9.96
N GLU A 129 -1.48 15.52 9.92
CA GLU A 129 -0.32 15.52 10.81
C GLU A 129 0.59 16.72 10.54
N ASP A 130 0.61 17.21 9.30
CA ASP A 130 1.24 18.47 8.88
C ASP A 130 0.40 19.73 9.20
N GLY A 131 -0.73 19.59 9.89
CA GLY A 131 -1.68 20.67 10.18
C GLY A 131 -2.49 21.13 8.96
N ARG A 132 -2.55 20.31 7.90
CA ARG A 132 -3.24 20.61 6.62
C ARG A 132 -4.28 19.52 6.32
N GLY A 133 -4.79 19.47 5.11
CA GLY A 133 -5.75 18.45 4.69
C GLY A 133 -5.79 18.36 3.17
N CYS A 134 -6.46 17.34 2.66
CA CYS A 134 -6.69 17.20 1.22
C CYS A 134 -7.62 18.30 0.71
N TYR A 135 -7.34 18.83 -0.49
CA TYR A 135 -8.17 19.88 -1.08
C TYR A 135 -9.59 19.37 -1.38
N HIS A 136 -10.61 20.15 -0.97
CA HIS A 136 -12.00 19.88 -1.29
C HIS A 136 -12.43 20.64 -2.55
N ILE A 137 -12.71 19.92 -3.64
CA ILE A 137 -13.19 20.55 -4.87
C ILE A 137 -14.67 20.94 -4.67
N PRO A 138 -15.04 22.23 -4.81
CA PRO A 138 -16.43 22.66 -4.61
C PRO A 138 -17.41 21.92 -5.52
N SER A 139 -18.56 21.51 -4.98
CA SER A 139 -19.59 20.72 -5.68
C SER A 139 -19.10 19.35 -6.17
N TRP A 140 -18.02 18.83 -5.58
CA TRP A 140 -17.47 17.51 -5.83
C TRP A 140 -16.95 16.91 -4.51
N LEU A 141 -15.93 16.07 -4.57
CA LEU A 141 -15.33 15.37 -3.42
C LEU A 141 -13.99 15.99 -2.99
N PRO A 142 -13.52 15.70 -1.77
CA PRO A 142 -12.11 15.83 -1.41
C PRO A 142 -11.23 14.97 -2.32
N LEU A 143 -9.98 15.41 -2.53
CA LEU A 143 -8.97 14.55 -3.12
C LEU A 143 -8.62 13.39 -2.18
N ASN A 144 -8.41 12.20 -2.73
CA ASN A 144 -7.95 11.03 -1.95
C ASN A 144 -6.49 11.16 -1.49
N TYR A 145 -5.72 11.98 -2.21
CA TYR A 145 -4.33 12.31 -1.94
C TYR A 145 -4.13 13.81 -2.05
N GLY A 146 -3.35 14.41 -1.15
CA GLY A 146 -2.98 15.82 -1.24
C GLY A 146 -1.96 16.08 -2.36
N GLY A 147 -1.16 15.07 -2.70
CA GLY A 147 -0.16 15.10 -3.76
C GLY A 147 -0.72 14.97 -5.17
N LEU A 148 0.21 14.95 -6.14
CA LEU A 148 -0.11 14.97 -7.57
C LEU A 148 -0.95 13.76 -8.03
N GLN A 149 -0.84 12.59 -7.37
CA GLN A 149 -1.68 11.43 -7.67
C GLN A 149 -3.16 11.75 -7.48
N GLY A 150 -3.52 12.53 -6.46
CA GLY A 150 -4.91 12.92 -6.20
C GLY A 150 -5.49 13.69 -7.39
N LEU A 151 -4.74 14.65 -7.91
CA LEU A 151 -5.13 15.42 -9.09
C LEU A 151 -5.13 14.57 -10.36
N MET A 152 -4.11 13.74 -10.58
CA MET A 152 -4.01 12.87 -11.75
C MET A 152 -5.17 11.89 -11.83
N SER A 153 -5.66 11.43 -10.68
CA SER A 153 -6.82 10.55 -10.57
C SER A 153 -8.10 11.22 -11.08
N VAL A 154 -8.31 12.50 -10.78
CA VAL A 154 -9.44 13.29 -11.30
C VAL A 154 -9.25 13.63 -12.78
N LEU A 155 -8.03 14.06 -13.16
CA LEU A 155 -7.70 14.45 -14.53
C LEU A 155 -7.74 13.28 -15.52
N ALA A 156 -7.51 12.05 -15.07
CA ALA A 156 -7.63 10.83 -15.87
C ALA A 156 -9.06 10.62 -16.41
N GLU A 157 -10.08 11.21 -15.78
CA GLU A 157 -11.46 11.18 -16.25
C GLU A 157 -11.83 12.34 -17.16
N ILE A 158 -11.32 13.52 -16.82
CA ILE A 158 -11.58 14.76 -17.56
C ILE A 158 -10.92 14.70 -18.93
N ARG A 159 -9.63 14.30 -18.98
CA ARG A 159 -8.79 14.41 -20.18
C ARG A 159 -9.31 13.60 -21.36
N PRO A 160 -9.67 12.30 -21.24
CA PRO A 160 -10.13 11.52 -22.39
C PRO A 160 -11.48 12.01 -22.96
N LYS A 161 -12.29 12.65 -22.13
CA LYS A 161 -13.62 13.18 -22.50
C LYS A 161 -13.59 14.66 -22.90
N ASN A 162 -12.46 15.34 -22.67
CA ASN A 162 -12.36 16.79 -22.69
C ASN A 162 -13.51 17.45 -21.89
N ASP A 163 -13.79 16.92 -20.69
CA ASP A 163 -14.91 17.35 -19.86
C ASP A 163 -14.62 18.68 -19.17
N LEU A 164 -14.68 19.76 -19.96
CA LEU A 164 -14.50 21.11 -19.46
C LEU A 164 -15.63 21.53 -18.49
N GLY A 165 -16.73 20.77 -18.39
CA GLY A 165 -17.82 21.00 -17.44
C GLY A 165 -17.58 20.39 -16.05
N HIS A 166 -16.48 19.69 -15.84
CA HIS A 166 -16.17 19.09 -14.54
C HIS A 166 -15.95 20.17 -13.45
N PRO A 167 -16.40 19.94 -12.19
CA PRO A 167 -16.23 20.91 -11.10
C PRO A 167 -14.79 21.38 -10.86
N LEU A 168 -13.79 20.51 -11.10
CA LEU A 168 -12.37 20.89 -11.06
C LEU A 168 -12.05 21.99 -12.09
N CYS A 169 -12.53 21.84 -13.34
CA CYS A 169 -12.31 22.84 -14.38
C CYS A 169 -13.01 24.16 -14.06
N ASP A 170 -14.20 24.11 -13.47
CA ASP A 170 -14.89 25.30 -12.97
C ASP A 170 -14.11 25.99 -11.85
N ASN A 171 -13.63 25.23 -10.86
CA ASN A 171 -12.81 25.76 -9.77
C ASN A 171 -11.56 26.49 -10.29
N LEU A 172 -10.85 25.87 -11.25
CA LEU A 172 -9.66 26.45 -11.90
C LEU A 172 -9.97 27.72 -12.72
N ARG A 173 -11.18 27.84 -13.28
CA ARG A 173 -11.62 29.07 -13.98
C ARG A 173 -11.98 30.18 -13.00
N GLN A 174 -12.59 29.83 -11.88
CA GLN A 174 -13.10 30.78 -10.90
C GLN A 174 -12.01 31.41 -10.03
N GLY A 175 -10.90 30.72 -9.79
CA GLY A 175 -9.81 31.28 -9.00
C GLY A 175 -8.55 30.43 -8.97
N ASP A 176 -7.61 30.89 -8.15
CA ASP A 176 -6.23 30.39 -8.11
C ASP A 176 -5.97 29.41 -6.96
N TRP A 177 -7.00 29.07 -6.18
CA TRP A 177 -6.89 28.30 -4.94
C TRP A 177 -6.25 26.93 -5.11
N MET A 178 -6.57 26.20 -6.17
CA MET A 178 -5.97 24.90 -6.45
C MET A 178 -4.47 25.02 -6.78
N MET A 179 -4.08 26.06 -7.53
CA MET A 179 -2.67 26.34 -7.82
C MET A 179 -1.90 26.67 -6.54
N ASP A 180 -2.50 27.52 -5.68
CA ASP A 180 -1.92 27.89 -4.39
C ASP A 180 -1.83 26.70 -3.45
N TYR A 181 -2.83 25.82 -3.43
CA TYR A 181 -2.80 24.58 -2.65
C TYR A 181 -1.60 23.69 -3.06
N VAL A 182 -1.46 23.43 -4.37
CA VAL A 182 -0.38 22.58 -4.90
C VAL A 182 1.01 23.15 -4.59
N SER A 183 1.23 24.46 -4.74
CA SER A 183 2.54 25.04 -4.43
C SER A 183 2.77 25.14 -2.92
N ASN A 184 1.79 25.65 -2.16
CA ASN A 184 2.00 25.99 -0.74
C ASN A 184 2.20 24.77 0.14
N ARG A 185 1.65 23.60 -0.21
CA ARG A 185 1.91 22.36 0.53
C ARG A 185 3.37 21.93 0.45
N LEU A 186 4.05 22.20 -0.68
CA LEU A 186 5.46 21.85 -0.89
C LEU A 186 6.40 22.95 -0.39
N LEU A 187 6.00 24.23 -0.51
CA LEU A 187 6.78 25.36 0.02
C LEU A 187 6.97 25.31 1.53
N ALA A 188 6.06 24.64 2.24
CA ALA A 188 6.19 24.40 3.67
C ALA A 188 7.27 23.38 4.04
N LYS A 189 7.88 22.72 3.04
CA LYS A 189 8.93 21.72 3.22
C LYS A 189 10.29 22.32 2.83
N GLU A 190 11.35 21.86 3.48
CA GLU A 190 12.71 22.31 3.21
C GLU A 190 13.35 21.56 2.03
N GLY A 191 14.56 21.99 1.64
CA GLY A 191 15.40 21.29 0.68
C GLY A 191 14.80 21.20 -0.73
N ALA A 192 15.09 20.09 -1.41
CA ALA A 192 14.69 19.88 -2.80
C ALA A 192 13.16 19.83 -2.99
N LEU A 193 12.40 19.42 -1.97
CA LEU A 193 10.93 19.41 -2.04
C LEU A 193 10.37 20.83 -2.03
N GLY A 194 10.94 21.73 -1.22
CA GLY A 194 10.68 23.16 -1.27
C GLY A 194 11.04 23.80 -2.62
N GLU A 195 12.15 23.38 -3.25
CA GLU A 195 12.52 23.80 -4.62
C GLU A 195 11.42 23.45 -5.64
N VAL A 196 10.78 22.28 -5.52
CA VAL A 196 9.62 21.91 -6.37
C VAL A 196 8.42 22.83 -6.10
N GLY A 197 8.17 23.19 -4.83
CA GLY A 197 7.14 24.17 -4.47
C GLY A 197 7.37 25.53 -5.14
N HIS A 198 8.61 26.02 -5.13
CA HIS A 198 9.00 27.27 -5.82
C HIS A 198 8.87 27.14 -7.35
N TRP A 199 9.21 25.98 -7.90
CA TRP A 199 9.03 25.70 -9.33
C TRP A 199 7.55 25.77 -9.72
N PHE A 200 6.65 25.16 -8.94
CA PHE A 200 5.20 25.27 -9.16
C PHE A 200 4.71 26.70 -9.04
N GLN A 201 5.15 27.43 -8.01
CA GLN A 201 4.78 28.83 -7.82
C GLN A 201 5.17 29.70 -9.03
N ALA A 202 6.37 29.48 -9.59
CA ALA A 202 6.82 30.19 -10.79
C ALA A 202 5.98 29.84 -12.03
N MET A 203 5.72 28.54 -12.27
CA MET A 203 4.89 28.09 -13.40
C MET A 203 3.45 28.60 -13.30
N PHE A 204 2.84 28.50 -12.11
CA PHE A 204 1.50 29.04 -11.87
C PHE A 204 1.47 30.57 -11.94
N GLY A 205 2.57 31.26 -11.65
CA GLY A 205 2.70 32.70 -11.88
C GLY A 205 2.38 33.11 -13.33
N TYR A 206 2.79 32.33 -14.33
CA TYR A 206 2.36 32.55 -15.72
C TYR A 206 0.89 32.21 -15.93
N LEU A 207 0.46 31.04 -15.42
CA LEU A 207 -0.89 30.52 -15.59
C LEU A 207 -1.97 31.47 -15.04
N LYS A 208 -1.72 32.15 -13.92
CA LYS A 208 -2.64 33.13 -13.32
C LYS A 208 -2.90 34.36 -14.20
N HIS A 209 -2.08 34.59 -15.22
CA HIS A 209 -2.15 35.76 -16.11
C HIS A 209 -2.65 35.44 -17.53
N ILE A 210 -3.04 34.18 -17.81
CA ILE A 210 -3.67 33.81 -19.08
C ILE A 210 -5.20 33.84 -18.95
N PRO A 211 -5.96 33.89 -20.06
CA PRO A 211 -7.42 33.87 -20.00
C PRO A 211 -7.94 32.65 -19.25
N ARG A 212 -8.93 32.87 -18.35
CA ARG A 212 -9.44 31.84 -17.45
C ARG A 212 -9.90 30.56 -18.16
N TYR A 213 -10.49 30.68 -19.34
CA TYR A 213 -10.94 29.52 -20.12
C TYR A 213 -9.79 28.60 -20.60
N LEU A 214 -8.54 29.09 -20.66
CA LEU A 214 -7.36 28.29 -20.98
C LEU A 214 -6.73 27.62 -19.75
N VAL A 215 -7.02 28.13 -18.55
CA VAL A 215 -6.35 27.69 -17.31
C VAL A 215 -6.49 26.18 -17.07
N PRO A 216 -7.66 25.54 -17.20
CA PRO A 216 -7.77 24.10 -16.97
C PRO A 216 -6.85 23.26 -17.85
N CYS A 217 -6.74 23.60 -19.14
CA CYS A 217 -5.89 22.87 -20.08
C CYS A 217 -4.40 22.98 -19.70
N TYR A 218 -3.93 24.19 -19.41
CA TYR A 218 -2.53 24.41 -19.08
C TYR A 218 -2.16 23.97 -17.66
N PHE A 219 -3.13 23.99 -16.73
CA PHE A 219 -2.98 23.37 -15.42
C PHE A 219 -2.72 21.86 -15.58
N ASP A 220 -3.54 21.16 -16.38
CA ASP A 220 -3.33 19.74 -16.69
C ASP A 220 -1.94 19.49 -17.31
N SER A 221 -1.53 20.31 -18.28
CA SER A 221 -0.20 20.22 -18.91
C SER A 221 0.94 20.31 -17.90
N ILE A 222 0.84 21.22 -16.92
CA ILE A 222 1.85 21.37 -15.86
C ILE A 222 1.84 20.15 -14.95
N ILE A 223 0.68 19.79 -14.39
CA ILE A 223 0.54 18.69 -13.44
C ILE A 223 1.00 17.36 -14.07
N GLN A 224 0.57 17.07 -15.30
CA GLN A 224 0.98 15.86 -16.02
C GLN A 224 2.48 15.81 -16.28
N GLY A 225 3.08 16.93 -16.71
CA GLY A 225 4.52 17.02 -16.97
C GLY A 225 5.34 16.79 -15.70
N VAL A 226 4.93 17.41 -14.59
CA VAL A 226 5.59 17.23 -13.29
C VAL A 226 5.42 15.81 -12.78
N TYR A 227 4.21 15.25 -12.82
CA TYR A 227 3.89 13.91 -12.36
C TYR A 227 4.72 12.84 -13.11
N ASN A 228 4.78 12.92 -14.45
CA ASN A 228 5.56 11.99 -15.25
C ASN A 228 7.07 12.11 -14.95
N THR A 229 7.57 13.33 -14.75
CA THR A 229 8.97 13.57 -14.37
C THR A 229 9.28 12.99 -12.98
N ALA A 230 8.35 13.12 -12.03
CA ALA A 230 8.47 12.54 -10.70
C ALA A 230 8.46 11.01 -10.75
N LEU A 231 7.56 10.39 -11.53
CA LEU A 231 7.56 8.94 -11.74
C LEU A 231 8.87 8.44 -12.35
N GLU A 232 9.40 9.13 -13.35
CA GLU A 232 10.70 8.78 -13.94
C GLU A 232 11.82 8.83 -12.90
N ALA A 233 11.85 9.86 -12.05
CA ALA A 233 12.82 9.99 -10.97
C ALA A 233 12.65 8.90 -9.90
N VAL A 234 11.41 8.53 -9.55
CA VAL A 234 11.11 7.40 -8.65
C VAL A 234 11.72 6.10 -9.20
N PHE A 235 11.40 5.74 -10.45
CA PHE A 235 11.86 4.46 -11.00
C PHE A 235 13.37 4.41 -11.17
N LYS A 236 14.01 5.53 -11.56
CA LYS A 236 15.49 5.63 -11.62
C LYS A 236 16.19 5.35 -10.29
N ARG A 237 15.50 5.52 -9.16
CA ARG A 237 16.03 5.24 -7.81
C ARG A 237 15.73 3.83 -7.30
N MET A 238 14.84 3.10 -7.97
CA MET A 238 14.50 1.74 -7.58
C MET A 238 15.45 0.72 -8.21
N SER A 239 15.35 -0.54 -7.80
CA SER A 239 16.15 -1.65 -8.31
C SER A 239 16.01 -1.84 -9.84
N SER A 240 16.96 -2.57 -10.42
CA SER A 240 16.92 -2.95 -11.84
C SER A 240 15.67 -3.76 -12.21
N PHE A 241 15.16 -4.56 -11.26
CA PHE A 241 13.89 -5.30 -11.42
C PHE A 241 12.72 -4.35 -11.69
N VAL A 242 12.64 -3.22 -10.98
CA VAL A 242 11.58 -2.23 -11.20
C VAL A 242 11.83 -1.41 -12.47
N GLN A 243 13.07 -0.95 -12.68
CA GLN A 243 13.42 -0.12 -13.85
C GLN A 243 13.10 -0.81 -15.17
N ASN A 244 13.46 -2.10 -15.28
CA ASN A 244 13.24 -2.93 -16.45
C ASN A 244 11.93 -3.72 -16.41
N GLY A 245 11.15 -3.57 -15.34
CA GLY A 245 9.89 -4.26 -15.12
C GLY A 245 8.76 -3.76 -16.02
N SER A 246 7.71 -4.57 -16.09
CA SER A 246 6.47 -4.24 -16.81
C SER A 246 5.71 -3.07 -16.14
N SER A 247 4.67 -2.57 -16.81
CA SER A 247 3.77 -1.56 -16.23
C SER A 247 3.18 -2.02 -14.89
N LEU A 248 2.83 -3.31 -14.76
CA LEU A 248 2.31 -3.88 -13.51
C LEU A 248 3.37 -3.86 -12.39
N VAL A 249 4.62 -4.24 -12.70
CA VAL A 249 5.73 -4.15 -11.72
C VAL A 249 5.89 -2.72 -11.24
N LYS A 250 5.89 -1.75 -12.17
CA LYS A 250 6.03 -0.33 -11.84
C LYS A 250 4.86 0.21 -11.02
N GLN A 251 3.62 -0.16 -11.36
CA GLN A 251 2.42 0.22 -10.60
C GLN A 251 2.45 -0.34 -9.16
N LEU A 252 2.80 -1.62 -8.99
CA LEU A 252 2.92 -2.22 -7.66
C LEU A 252 4.09 -1.63 -6.86
N ALA A 253 5.22 -1.36 -7.51
CA ALA A 253 6.38 -0.73 -6.88
C ALA A 253 6.09 0.70 -6.40
N LEU A 254 5.17 1.43 -7.03
CA LEU A 254 4.68 2.71 -6.52
C LEU A 254 3.97 2.58 -5.17
N GLY A 255 3.45 1.40 -4.84
CA GLY A 255 2.98 1.05 -3.49
C GLY A 255 4.06 1.25 -2.42
N SER A 256 5.33 1.07 -2.76
CA SER A 256 6.46 1.40 -1.87
C SER A 256 6.50 2.89 -1.53
N VAL A 257 6.34 3.75 -2.54
CA VAL A 257 6.33 5.21 -2.34
C VAL A 257 5.06 5.64 -1.62
N GLN A 258 3.94 4.98 -1.89
CA GLN A 258 2.66 5.26 -1.23
C GLN A 258 2.69 4.92 0.27
N MET A 259 3.24 3.76 0.64
CA MET A 259 3.19 3.26 2.04
C MET A 259 4.35 3.74 2.90
N CYS A 260 5.50 4.06 2.29
CA CYS A 260 6.70 4.43 3.02
C CYS A 260 6.92 5.95 2.97
N GLY A 261 6.61 6.62 4.08
CA GLY A 261 6.68 8.06 4.26
C GLY A 261 7.37 8.44 5.56
N VAL A 262 7.62 9.74 5.74
CA VAL A 262 8.19 10.32 6.96
C VAL A 262 7.03 10.98 7.71
N ASP A 263 6.71 10.47 8.88
CA ASP A 263 5.57 10.89 9.70
C ASP A 263 6.09 11.74 10.89
N HIS A 264 5.50 12.92 11.10
CA HIS A 264 5.85 13.81 12.23
C HIS A 264 5.45 13.25 13.59
N SER A 265 4.55 12.27 13.60
CA SER A 265 3.91 11.65 14.75
C SER A 265 4.67 10.40 15.21
N TRP A 266 5.95 10.52 15.58
CA TRP A 266 6.73 9.51 16.34
C TRP A 266 6.59 8.03 15.91
N ALA A 267 6.22 7.69 14.66
CA ALA A 267 5.74 6.33 14.37
C ALA A 267 6.77 5.23 14.65
N MET A 268 8.06 5.57 14.66
CA MET A 268 9.17 4.64 14.87
C MET A 268 9.98 4.97 16.13
N PRO A 269 10.41 3.95 16.90
CA PRO A 269 11.28 4.13 18.05
C PRO A 269 12.70 4.55 17.65
N THR A 270 13.42 5.13 18.61
CA THR A 270 14.80 5.57 18.43
C THR A 270 15.76 4.40 18.13
N ILE A 271 16.47 4.48 17.00
CA ILE A 271 17.54 3.52 16.66
C ILE A 271 18.91 3.97 17.19
N SER A 272 19.91 3.08 17.10
CA SER A 272 21.27 3.38 17.59
C SER A 272 21.90 4.56 16.84
N PRO A 273 22.49 5.55 17.55
CA PRO A 273 23.23 6.65 16.92
C PRO A 273 24.55 6.19 16.27
N HIS A 274 25.02 4.96 16.55
CA HIS A 274 26.20 4.39 15.92
C HIS A 274 25.92 3.79 14.52
N LEU A 275 24.66 3.79 14.08
CA LEU A 275 24.31 3.39 12.72
C LEU A 275 24.72 4.47 11.72
N LYS A 276 25.38 4.04 10.65
CA LYS A 276 25.75 4.92 9.53
C LYS A 276 24.58 5.12 8.58
N ASP A 277 24.58 6.24 7.88
CA ASP A 277 23.63 6.57 6.81
C ASP A 277 22.17 6.59 7.27
N VAL A 278 21.91 6.84 8.55
CA VAL A 278 20.55 7.09 9.03
C VAL A 278 20.17 8.50 8.59
N GLN A 279 19.17 8.61 7.71
CA GLN A 279 18.54 9.89 7.43
C GLN A 279 17.88 10.37 8.72
N SER A 280 18.35 11.50 9.26
CA SER A 280 17.73 12.19 10.38
C SER A 280 17.18 13.53 9.90
N SER A 281 15.97 13.87 10.33
CA SER A 281 15.48 15.24 10.31
C SER A 281 15.29 15.71 11.75
N PHE A 282 15.66 16.97 12.00
CA PHE A 282 15.47 17.61 13.29
C PHE A 282 13.99 17.97 13.44
N ASN A 283 13.35 17.51 14.52
CA ASN A 283 11.97 17.89 14.82
C ASN A 283 11.98 19.18 15.64
N GLU A 284 11.48 20.28 15.07
CA GLU A 284 11.45 21.59 15.74
C GLU A 284 10.54 21.64 16.98
N VAL A 285 9.50 20.79 17.02
CA VAL A 285 8.52 20.75 18.12
C VAL A 285 9.11 20.04 19.35
N THR A 286 9.84 18.96 19.12
CA THR A 286 10.36 18.10 20.19
C THR A 286 11.82 18.42 20.52
N LYS A 287 12.50 19.19 19.67
CA LYS A 287 13.94 19.49 19.72
C LYS A 287 14.83 18.23 19.73
N GLU A 288 14.32 17.13 19.17
CA GLU A 288 15.03 15.86 19.06
C GLU A 288 15.28 15.50 17.59
N GLU A 289 16.45 14.91 17.31
CA GLU A 289 16.76 14.33 15.99
C GLU A 289 16.06 12.98 15.85
N GLN A 290 14.89 12.95 15.21
CA GLN A 290 14.40 11.69 14.68
C GLN A 290 13.26 11.86 13.67
N CYS A 291 13.58 11.61 12.40
CA CYS A 291 12.58 11.07 11.49
C CYS A 291 13.26 10.25 10.41
N PHE A 292 12.88 8.99 10.33
CA PHE A 292 13.23 8.08 9.25
C PHE A 292 11.95 7.39 8.76
N VAL A 293 11.99 6.89 7.53
CA VAL A 293 10.85 6.30 6.83
C VAL A 293 10.17 5.21 7.65
N SER A 294 8.84 5.29 7.74
CA SER A 294 7.96 4.28 8.34
C SER A 294 6.97 3.73 7.31
N LEU A 295 6.54 2.49 7.51
CA LEU A 295 5.65 1.77 6.60
C LEU A 295 4.22 1.72 7.16
N ALA A 296 3.29 2.35 6.45
CA ALA A 296 1.86 2.25 6.72
C ALA A 296 1.30 0.87 6.30
N ALA A 297 0.47 0.25 7.13
CA ALA A 297 -0.16 -1.03 6.77
C ALA A 297 -1.12 -0.89 5.57
N GLY A 298 -1.84 0.24 5.48
CA GLY A 298 -2.68 0.55 4.34
C GLY A 298 -3.46 1.85 4.46
N LEU A 299 -3.87 2.38 3.31
CA LEU A 299 -4.55 3.66 3.20
C LEU A 299 -6.07 3.47 2.98
N PRO A 300 -6.92 4.32 3.58
CA PRO A 300 -6.58 5.43 4.49
C PRO A 300 -6.64 5.06 5.98
N HIS A 301 -7.02 3.83 6.35
CA HIS A 301 -7.37 3.50 7.73
C HIS A 301 -6.15 3.33 8.66
N PHE A 302 -5.00 2.93 8.11
CA PHE A 302 -3.78 2.60 8.86
C PHE A 302 -2.58 3.41 8.33
N CYS A 303 -2.79 4.72 8.12
CA CYS A 303 -1.79 5.65 7.55
C CYS A 303 -1.23 6.68 8.53
N ALA A 304 -1.78 6.81 9.74
CA ALA A 304 -1.43 7.93 10.63
C ALA A 304 -1.43 7.52 12.11
N GLY A 305 -0.68 8.26 12.92
CA GLY A 305 -0.59 8.11 14.37
C GLY A 305 -0.20 6.70 14.82
N VAL A 306 -0.74 6.28 15.97
CA VAL A 306 -0.39 4.98 16.58
C VAL A 306 -0.72 3.78 15.70
N PHE A 307 -1.67 3.91 14.78
CA PHE A 307 -2.18 2.84 13.92
C PHE A 307 -1.45 2.72 12.57
N ARG A 308 -0.38 3.50 12.34
CA ARG A 308 0.38 3.46 11.09
C ARG A 308 1.18 2.15 10.95
N CYS A 309 1.97 1.81 11.96
CA CYS A 309 2.94 0.72 11.92
C CYS A 309 2.44 -0.52 12.66
N TRP A 310 2.24 -1.61 11.89
CA TRP A 310 1.92 -2.93 12.42
C TRP A 310 3.05 -3.90 12.08
N GLY A 311 3.63 -4.59 13.08
CA GLY A 311 4.77 -5.49 12.91
C GLY A 311 4.49 -6.59 11.89
N ARG A 312 3.30 -7.19 11.94
CA ARG A 312 2.86 -8.19 10.97
C ARG A 312 2.85 -7.63 9.55
N ASP A 313 2.07 -6.59 9.28
CA ASP A 313 1.97 -6.01 7.93
C ASP A 313 3.31 -5.49 7.44
N THR A 314 4.12 -4.93 8.33
CA THR A 314 5.49 -4.46 8.03
C THR A 314 6.34 -5.60 7.51
N PHE A 315 6.44 -6.71 8.24
CA PHE A 315 7.35 -7.80 7.89
C PHE A 315 6.80 -8.78 6.85
N ILE A 316 5.50 -8.73 6.55
CA ILE A 316 4.99 -9.35 5.32
C ILE A 316 5.30 -8.46 4.11
N SER A 317 5.25 -7.13 4.26
CA SER A 317 5.42 -6.20 3.12
C SER A 317 6.87 -5.87 2.77
N LEU A 318 7.80 -6.01 3.72
CA LEU A 318 9.14 -5.45 3.62
C LEU A 318 9.95 -6.05 2.47
N ARG A 319 9.80 -7.35 2.18
CA ARG A 319 10.44 -7.96 1.00
C ARG A 319 9.96 -7.30 -0.28
N GLY A 320 8.67 -7.35 -0.56
CA GLY A 320 8.08 -6.77 -1.76
C GLY A 320 8.35 -5.26 -1.91
N LEU A 321 8.02 -4.46 -0.90
CA LEU A 321 8.00 -3.00 -1.03
C LEU A 321 9.34 -2.32 -0.74
N LEU A 322 10.29 -2.97 -0.07
CA LEU A 322 11.59 -2.35 0.25
C LEU A 322 12.77 -3.12 -0.33
N LEU A 323 12.88 -4.42 -0.12
CA LEU A 323 14.04 -5.18 -0.61
C LEU A 323 14.02 -5.28 -2.14
N LEU A 324 12.92 -5.74 -2.73
CA LEU A 324 12.82 -5.89 -4.18
C LEU A 324 12.81 -4.56 -4.93
N THR A 325 12.45 -3.45 -4.27
CA THR A 325 12.52 -2.09 -4.84
C THR A 325 13.88 -1.42 -4.63
N GLY A 326 14.80 -2.03 -3.87
CA GLY A 326 16.16 -1.52 -3.63
C GLY A 326 16.30 -0.54 -2.45
N ARG A 327 15.27 -0.40 -1.60
CA ARG A 327 15.25 0.48 -0.41
C ARG A 327 15.88 -0.20 0.81
N TYR A 328 17.08 -0.77 0.64
CA TYR A 328 17.75 -1.57 1.68
C TYR A 328 18.02 -0.77 2.96
N LEU A 329 18.45 0.49 2.83
CA LEU A 329 18.77 1.32 3.99
C LEU A 329 17.57 1.52 4.93
N GLU A 330 16.40 1.77 4.35
CA GLU A 330 15.15 1.94 5.11
C GLU A 330 14.68 0.60 5.69
N ALA A 331 14.78 -0.49 4.93
CA ALA A 331 14.48 -1.84 5.43
C ALA A 331 15.34 -2.20 6.66
N ARG A 332 16.65 -1.92 6.61
CA ARG A 332 17.56 -2.12 7.75
C ARG A 332 17.09 -1.33 8.97
N ASN A 333 16.77 -0.04 8.78
CA ASN A 333 16.38 0.84 9.89
C ASN A 333 15.05 0.37 10.52
N ILE A 334 14.07 -0.04 9.71
CA ILE A 334 12.79 -0.60 10.19
C ILE A 334 13.02 -1.89 10.98
N ILE A 335 13.81 -2.82 10.45
CA ILE A 335 14.16 -4.09 11.13
C ILE A 335 14.77 -3.81 12.51
N LEU A 336 15.75 -2.89 12.59
CA LEU A 336 16.46 -2.56 13.82
C LEU A 336 15.59 -1.77 14.81
N ALA A 337 14.68 -0.93 14.33
CA ALA A 337 13.73 -0.21 15.17
C ALA A 337 12.77 -1.16 15.90
N PHE A 338 12.17 -2.12 15.18
CA PHE A 338 11.36 -3.17 15.81
C PHE A 338 12.20 -4.08 16.73
N ALA A 339 13.46 -4.37 16.36
CA ALA A 339 14.38 -5.11 17.22
C ALA A 339 14.60 -4.41 18.58
N GLY A 340 14.64 -3.06 18.58
CA GLY A 340 14.73 -2.26 19.81
C GLY A 340 13.53 -2.45 20.74
N THR A 341 12.36 -2.74 20.16
CA THR A 341 11.12 -3.03 20.89
C THR A 341 10.92 -4.50 21.24
N LEU A 342 11.84 -5.43 20.95
CA LEU A 342 11.63 -6.82 21.36
C LEU A 342 11.39 -6.91 22.88
N HIS A 343 10.29 -7.52 23.30
CA HIS A 343 9.97 -7.77 24.71
C HIS A 343 9.24 -9.11 24.85
N HIS A 344 9.38 -9.77 26.00
CA HIS A 344 8.87 -11.14 26.22
C HIS A 344 9.41 -12.22 25.25
N GLY A 345 10.35 -11.90 24.37
CA GLY A 345 10.75 -12.76 23.24
C GLY A 345 9.89 -12.57 21.99
N LEU A 346 9.04 -11.54 21.94
CA LEU A 346 8.12 -11.23 20.85
C LEU A 346 8.39 -9.83 20.27
N ILE A 347 8.05 -9.67 19.00
CA ILE A 347 7.95 -8.37 18.31
C ILE A 347 6.47 -7.93 18.41
N PRO A 348 6.19 -6.65 18.72
CA PRO A 348 4.80 -6.20 18.90
C PRO A 348 4.01 -6.22 17.59
N ASN A 349 2.68 -6.34 17.71
CA ASN A 349 1.80 -6.13 16.56
C ASN A 349 1.64 -4.64 16.31
N LEU A 350 1.06 -3.91 17.25
CA LEU A 350 0.99 -2.47 17.20
C LEU A 350 2.33 -1.89 17.70
N LEU A 351 3.05 -1.16 16.85
CA LEU A 351 4.32 -0.55 17.27
C LEU A 351 4.08 0.68 18.15
N GLY A 352 3.09 1.52 17.81
CA GLY A 352 2.69 2.68 18.61
C GLY A 352 3.87 3.49 19.14
N SER A 353 4.78 3.94 18.25
CA SER A 353 6.01 4.68 18.57
C SER A 353 7.03 3.98 19.49
N GLY A 354 6.85 2.69 19.76
CA GLY A 354 7.65 1.95 20.75
C GLY A 354 7.21 2.17 22.20
N THR A 355 6.25 3.07 22.47
CA THR A 355 5.76 3.40 23.82
C THR A 355 4.35 2.89 24.08
N ASN A 356 3.51 2.84 23.04
CA ASN A 356 2.16 2.29 23.04
C ASN A 356 2.12 0.92 22.34
N VAL A 357 3.17 0.11 22.56
CA VAL A 357 3.32 -1.21 21.94
C VAL A 357 2.28 -2.19 22.47
N ARG A 358 1.81 -3.08 21.59
CA ARG A 358 0.93 -4.20 21.98
C ARG A 358 1.53 -5.54 21.55
N TYR A 359 1.79 -6.43 22.50
CA TYR A 359 2.36 -7.78 22.27
C TYR A 359 1.27 -8.84 22.26
N ASN A 360 0.21 -8.63 21.48
CA ASN A 360 -0.93 -9.55 21.35
C ASN A 360 -0.79 -10.52 20.17
N CYS A 361 0.32 -10.48 19.42
CA CYS A 361 0.59 -11.36 18.29
C CYS A 361 1.74 -12.34 18.59
N ARG A 362 1.62 -13.56 18.07
CA ARG A 362 2.68 -14.58 18.11
C ARG A 362 3.44 -14.70 16.79
N ASP A 363 2.86 -14.23 15.70
CA ASP A 363 3.39 -14.38 14.33
C ASP A 363 4.38 -13.28 13.92
N SER A 364 4.20 -12.03 14.37
CA SER A 364 5.06 -10.89 13.96
C SER A 364 6.56 -11.13 14.15
N VAL A 365 6.96 -11.83 15.24
CA VAL A 365 8.37 -12.14 15.49
C VAL A 365 8.96 -13.09 14.45
N TRP A 366 8.16 -14.03 13.93
CA TRP A 366 8.60 -14.99 12.92
C TRP A 366 8.66 -14.35 11.54
N TRP A 367 7.73 -13.44 11.24
CA TRP A 367 7.82 -12.59 10.05
C TRP A 367 9.05 -11.68 10.10
N TRP A 368 9.36 -11.08 11.25
CA TRP A 368 10.56 -10.28 11.46
C TRP A 368 11.84 -11.09 11.18
N LEU A 369 11.94 -12.31 11.72
CA LEU A 369 13.07 -13.21 11.46
C LEU A 369 13.20 -13.59 9.97
N GLN A 370 12.08 -13.90 9.33
CA GLN A 370 12.03 -14.19 7.88
C GLN A 370 12.51 -12.99 7.05
N CYS A 371 12.10 -11.78 7.42
CA CYS A 371 12.57 -10.55 6.78
C CYS A 371 14.07 -10.31 6.96
N ILE A 372 14.65 -10.64 8.12
CA ILE A 372 16.10 -10.54 8.33
C ILE A 372 16.83 -11.53 7.41
N GLN A 373 16.32 -12.75 7.26
CA GLN A 373 16.88 -13.73 6.31
C GLN A 373 16.83 -13.21 4.87
N GLU A 374 15.73 -12.56 4.49
CA GLU A 374 15.56 -11.99 3.15
C GLU A 374 16.47 -10.79 2.93
N TYR A 375 16.61 -9.90 3.92
CA TYR A 375 17.58 -8.82 3.92
C TYR A 375 19.00 -9.37 3.75
N TYR A 376 19.37 -10.37 4.55
CA TYR A 376 20.68 -11.04 4.50
C TYR A 376 21.00 -11.54 3.09
N THR A 377 19.98 -12.00 2.37
CA THR A 377 20.11 -12.61 1.04
C THR A 377 20.09 -11.58 -0.10
N LEU A 378 19.24 -10.56 0.00
CA LEU A 378 18.95 -9.62 -1.10
C LEU A 378 19.76 -8.32 -1.01
N ALA A 379 20.07 -7.85 0.20
CA ALA A 379 20.77 -6.59 0.37
C ALA A 379 22.27 -6.72 0.03
N PRO A 380 22.88 -5.69 -0.59
CA PRO A 380 24.33 -5.59 -0.69
C PRO A 380 24.95 -5.65 0.72
N ASP A 381 25.95 -6.52 0.92
CA ASP A 381 26.55 -6.79 2.24
C ASP A 381 25.52 -7.13 3.32
N GLY A 382 24.50 -7.91 2.97
CA GLY A 382 23.39 -8.28 3.86
C GLY A 382 23.82 -8.95 5.17
N VAL A 383 25.00 -9.60 5.21
CA VAL A 383 25.56 -10.20 6.43
C VAL A 383 25.85 -9.17 7.53
N SER A 384 26.17 -7.93 7.16
CA SER A 384 26.53 -6.87 8.10
C SER A 384 25.39 -6.53 9.08
N ILE A 385 24.13 -6.74 8.68
CA ILE A 385 22.97 -6.43 9.53
C ILE A 385 23.01 -7.19 10.87
N LEU A 386 23.57 -8.40 10.90
CA LEU A 386 23.68 -9.21 12.10
C LEU A 386 24.50 -8.53 13.20
N LYS A 387 25.47 -7.69 12.81
CA LYS A 387 26.36 -6.96 13.72
C LYS A 387 25.89 -5.53 13.97
N CYS A 388 24.81 -5.08 13.34
CA CYS A 388 24.29 -3.74 13.57
C CYS A 388 23.86 -3.58 15.04
N PRO A 389 24.20 -2.45 15.69
CA PRO A 389 23.80 -2.18 17.06
C PRO A 389 22.29 -1.93 17.14
N VAL A 390 21.64 -2.66 18.04
CA VAL A 390 20.24 -2.47 18.41
C VAL A 390 20.18 -1.79 19.76
N LYS A 391 19.57 -0.60 19.79
CA LYS A 391 19.25 0.12 21.02
C LYS A 391 18.01 -0.51 21.66
N ARG A 392 18.16 -1.21 22.79
CA ARG A 392 17.04 -1.89 23.46
C ARG A 392 16.20 -0.89 24.26
N MET A 393 14.88 -0.92 24.05
CA MET A 393 13.91 -0.14 24.86
C MET A 393 13.50 -0.90 26.12
N TYR A 394 13.38 -2.23 26.03
CA TYR A 394 13.00 -3.11 27.13
C TYR A 394 14.14 -4.10 27.43
N PRO A 395 15.02 -3.82 28.41
CA PRO A 395 16.12 -4.74 28.75
C PRO A 395 15.59 -6.02 29.42
N ASN A 396 16.37 -7.11 29.33
CA ASN A 396 16.02 -8.38 29.97
C ASN A 396 15.92 -8.25 31.48
N ILE A 397 14.75 -8.58 32.04
CA ILE A 397 14.45 -8.53 33.49
C ILE A 397 15.44 -9.35 34.34
N SER A 398 16.10 -10.37 33.76
CA SER A 398 17.10 -11.19 34.45
C SER A 398 18.43 -10.47 34.70
N GLU A 399 18.71 -9.37 33.99
CA GLU A 399 19.82 -8.47 34.29
C GLU A 399 19.20 -7.16 34.81
N GLN A 400 19.34 -6.88 36.10
CA GLN A 400 18.97 -5.58 36.70
C GLN A 400 19.83 -4.46 36.13
N LYS A 401 19.67 -4.15 34.84
CA LYS A 401 20.22 -2.97 34.20
C LYS A 401 19.10 -1.92 34.09
N PRO A 402 19.39 -0.64 34.40
CA PRO A 402 18.39 0.41 34.32
C PRO A 402 17.83 0.55 32.90
N TYR A 403 16.61 1.10 32.79
CA TYR A 403 15.99 1.49 31.52
C TYR A 403 17.00 2.22 30.63
N GLY A 404 17.28 1.70 29.44
CA GLY A 404 18.19 2.31 28.46
C GLY A 404 19.67 1.89 28.51
N ALA A 405 20.08 0.93 29.34
CA ALA A 405 21.49 0.51 29.42
C ALA A 405 21.81 -0.74 28.57
N GLY A 406 22.06 -0.54 27.27
CA GLY A 406 22.80 -1.49 26.44
C GLY A 406 22.42 -1.48 24.96
N GLU A 407 23.40 -1.18 24.09
CA GLU A 407 23.33 -1.63 22.70
C GLU A 407 23.85 -3.07 22.61
N GLN A 408 23.20 -3.89 21.81
CA GLN A 408 23.66 -5.23 21.49
C GLN A 408 23.56 -5.48 19.99
N PRO A 409 24.42 -6.31 19.41
CA PRO A 409 24.29 -6.67 18.00
C PRO A 409 22.99 -7.41 17.74
N LEU A 410 22.44 -7.24 16.52
CA LEU A 410 21.18 -7.88 16.13
C LEU A 410 21.19 -9.41 16.34
N TYR A 411 22.32 -10.09 16.13
CA TYR A 411 22.40 -11.54 16.37
C TYR A 411 22.10 -11.94 17.82
N ASP A 412 22.36 -11.08 18.81
CA ASP A 412 22.03 -11.34 20.22
C ASP A 412 20.52 -11.19 20.46
N VAL A 413 19.87 -10.24 19.77
CA VAL A 413 18.41 -10.08 19.80
C VAL A 413 17.73 -11.31 19.18
N ILE A 414 18.27 -11.81 18.06
CA ILE A 414 17.78 -13.05 17.44
C ILE A 414 17.94 -14.23 18.41
N GLN A 415 19.12 -14.37 19.04
CA GLN A 415 19.35 -15.42 20.03
C GLN A 415 18.36 -15.32 21.21
N GLU A 416 18.06 -14.11 21.71
CA GLU A 416 17.07 -13.89 22.76
C GLU A 416 15.70 -14.44 22.37
N VAL A 417 15.21 -14.15 21.15
CA VAL A 417 13.94 -14.69 20.64
C VAL A 417 13.93 -16.21 20.71
N MET A 418 14.97 -16.86 20.19
CA MET A 418 15.07 -18.32 20.16
C MET A 418 15.13 -18.90 21.58
N GLN A 419 15.86 -18.27 22.50
CA GLN A 419 15.92 -18.68 23.91
C GLN A 419 14.57 -18.61 24.59
N ARG A 420 13.84 -17.50 24.40
CA ARG A 420 12.58 -17.25 25.10
C ARG A 420 11.51 -18.23 24.66
N HIS A 421 11.40 -18.50 23.36
CA HIS A 421 10.46 -19.51 22.85
C HIS A 421 10.79 -20.92 23.34
N MET A 422 12.06 -21.30 23.37
CA MET A 422 12.45 -22.61 23.88
C MET A 422 12.23 -22.73 25.40
N HIS A 423 12.47 -21.66 26.16
CA HIS A 423 12.20 -21.63 27.59
C HIS A 423 10.70 -21.74 27.89
N GLY A 424 9.88 -21.08 27.08
CA GLY A 424 8.46 -20.88 27.30
C GLY A 424 8.20 -19.41 27.64
N ILE A 425 7.32 -18.80 26.86
CA ILE A 425 6.83 -17.44 27.05
C ILE A 425 5.46 -17.57 27.69
N GLN A 426 5.29 -16.90 28.83
CA GLN A 426 4.02 -16.72 29.50
C GLN A 426 4.03 -15.34 30.16
N PHE A 427 3.08 -14.50 29.79
CA PHE A 427 2.90 -13.19 30.41
C PHE A 427 1.45 -12.74 30.24
N ARG A 428 1.09 -11.72 31.02
CA ARG A 428 -0.17 -10.99 30.85
C ARG A 428 0.13 -9.65 30.19
N GLU A 429 -0.64 -9.25 29.18
CA GLU A 429 -0.46 -7.97 28.50
C GLU A 429 -0.36 -6.82 29.52
N THR A 430 0.61 -5.93 29.30
CA THR A 430 0.78 -4.75 30.17
C THR A 430 -0.46 -3.84 30.04
N ASN A 431 -0.98 -3.35 31.16
CA ASN A 431 -2.22 -2.57 31.22
C ASN A 431 -3.49 -3.34 30.77
N ALA A 432 -3.49 -4.68 30.90
CA ALA A 432 -4.66 -5.52 30.62
C ALA A 432 -5.96 -5.00 31.27
N GLY A 433 -7.02 -4.95 30.47
CA GLY A 433 -8.34 -4.48 30.87
C GLY A 433 -9.04 -3.67 29.76
N PRO A 434 -10.27 -3.18 30.02
CA PRO A 434 -11.11 -2.54 29.00
C PRO A 434 -10.53 -1.29 28.34
N GLN A 435 -9.56 -0.64 28.98
CA GLN A 435 -8.84 0.53 28.42
C GLN A 435 -7.87 0.13 27.30
N LEU A 436 -7.29 -1.08 27.39
CA LEU A 436 -6.41 -1.64 26.36
C LEU A 436 -7.23 -2.30 25.25
N ASP A 437 -8.22 -3.12 25.64
CA ASP A 437 -9.12 -3.80 24.72
C ASP A 437 -10.50 -3.97 25.38
N SER A 438 -11.50 -3.24 24.88
CA SER A 438 -12.84 -3.20 25.47
C SER A 438 -13.70 -4.43 25.17
N ASN A 439 -13.23 -5.31 24.28
CA ASN A 439 -13.96 -6.48 23.82
C ASN A 439 -13.39 -7.78 24.39
N MET A 440 -12.06 -7.87 24.51
CA MET A 440 -11.37 -9.06 25.02
C MET A 440 -11.75 -9.44 26.45
N THR A 441 -11.87 -10.74 26.73
CA THR A 441 -12.09 -11.25 28.10
C THR A 441 -10.81 -11.18 28.95
N ASP A 442 -10.94 -11.34 30.26
CA ASP A 442 -9.80 -11.30 31.18
C ASP A 442 -8.70 -12.33 30.83
N GLU A 443 -9.11 -13.53 30.42
CA GLU A 443 -8.22 -14.61 30.01
C GLU A 443 -7.54 -14.35 28.67
N GLY A 444 -8.17 -13.55 27.79
CA GLY A 444 -7.62 -13.21 26.48
C GLY A 444 -6.32 -12.41 26.55
N PHE A 445 -6.12 -11.65 27.64
CA PHE A 445 -4.89 -10.89 27.88
C PHE A 445 -3.69 -11.76 28.30
N ASN A 446 -3.89 -13.05 28.56
CA ASN A 446 -2.80 -13.98 28.88
C ASN A 446 -2.22 -14.54 27.57
N VAL A 447 -0.94 -14.26 27.33
CA VAL A 447 -0.23 -14.64 26.11
C VAL A 447 0.80 -15.71 26.43
N GLU A 448 0.74 -16.80 25.66
CA GLU A 448 1.63 -17.94 25.79
C GLU A 448 2.24 -18.32 24.44
N ALA A 449 3.51 -18.69 24.42
CA ALA A 449 4.19 -19.25 23.25
C ALA A 449 5.39 -20.09 23.70
N ALA A 450 5.49 -21.32 23.23
CA ALA A 450 6.57 -22.23 23.60
C ALA A 450 6.87 -23.23 22.48
N VAL A 451 8.09 -23.78 22.50
CA VAL A 451 8.45 -24.92 21.66
C VAL A 451 7.91 -26.21 22.30
N ASP A 452 7.04 -26.92 21.59
CA ASP A 452 6.66 -28.28 21.92
C ASP A 452 7.90 -29.19 21.77
N GLN A 453 8.33 -29.79 22.88
CA GLN A 453 9.59 -30.52 22.93
C GLN A 453 9.57 -31.85 22.15
N THR A 454 8.38 -32.36 21.82
CA THR A 454 8.19 -33.61 21.08
C THR A 454 8.24 -33.39 19.57
N THR A 455 7.61 -32.32 19.10
CA THR A 455 7.50 -32.01 17.66
C THR A 455 8.50 -30.96 17.19
N GLY A 456 8.99 -30.11 18.10
CA GLY A 456 9.77 -28.93 17.76
C GLY A 456 8.94 -27.73 17.28
N PHE A 457 7.61 -27.86 17.23
CA PHE A 457 6.74 -26.79 16.74
C PHE A 457 6.60 -25.67 17.78
N ILE A 458 6.44 -24.44 17.29
CA ILE A 458 5.92 -23.36 18.13
C ILE A 458 4.44 -23.62 18.37
N SER A 459 4.04 -23.63 19.63
CA SER A 459 2.66 -23.75 20.08
C SER A 459 2.36 -22.63 21.07
N GLY A 460 1.15 -22.09 21.06
CA GLY A 460 0.79 -21.04 22.00
C GLY A 460 -0.56 -20.41 21.73
N GLY A 461 -0.86 -19.35 22.46
CA GLY A 461 -2.17 -18.74 22.49
C GLY A 461 -3.16 -19.52 23.36
N ASN A 462 -4.41 -19.09 23.33
CA ASN A 462 -5.53 -19.76 23.99
C ASN A 462 -6.82 -19.45 23.22
N ARG A 463 -7.91 -20.12 23.57
CA ARG A 463 -9.23 -19.97 22.93
C ARG A 463 -9.83 -18.56 22.95
N PHE A 464 -9.30 -17.65 23.79
CA PHE A 464 -9.78 -16.29 24.01
C PHE A 464 -8.84 -15.22 23.45
N ASN A 465 -7.79 -15.59 22.71
CA ASN A 465 -6.88 -14.64 22.09
C ASN A 465 -6.73 -14.79 20.57
N CYS A 466 -6.17 -13.75 19.97
CA CYS A 466 -6.04 -13.55 18.53
C CYS A 466 -4.57 -13.45 18.11
N GLY A 467 -3.77 -14.47 18.42
CA GLY A 467 -2.32 -14.42 18.26
C GLY A 467 -1.77 -14.52 16.83
N THR A 468 -2.61 -14.55 15.79
CA THR A 468 -2.19 -14.70 14.37
C THR A 468 -2.88 -13.65 13.51
N TRP A 469 -2.52 -13.51 12.24
CA TRP A 469 -3.13 -12.54 11.33
C TRP A 469 -4.65 -12.64 11.16
N MET A 470 -5.24 -13.80 11.45
CA MET A 470 -6.67 -13.96 11.54
C MET A 470 -7.15 -13.53 12.94
N ASP A 471 -7.14 -12.24 13.24
CA ASP A 471 -7.19 -11.67 14.60
C ASP A 471 -8.50 -10.99 15.01
N LYS A 472 -9.61 -11.26 14.33
CA LYS A 472 -10.89 -10.63 14.69
C LYS A 472 -11.40 -11.11 16.07
N MET A 473 -11.42 -10.19 17.03
CA MET A 473 -12.13 -10.33 18.30
C MET A 473 -13.61 -9.96 18.12
N GLY A 474 -14.54 -10.78 18.63
CA GLY A 474 -15.97 -10.50 18.57
C GLY A 474 -16.39 -9.34 19.47
N GLU A 475 -17.41 -8.60 19.06
CA GLU A 475 -17.79 -7.31 19.67
C GLU A 475 -19.31 -7.16 19.90
N SER A 476 -20.15 -8.02 19.30
CA SER A 476 -21.60 -7.90 19.41
C SER A 476 -22.09 -8.57 20.69
N GLU A 477 -22.62 -7.75 21.60
CA GLU A 477 -23.38 -8.24 22.76
C GLU A 477 -24.70 -8.89 22.32
N ARG A 478 -25.34 -8.32 21.29
CA ARG A 478 -26.61 -8.80 20.73
C ARG A 478 -26.48 -10.22 20.16
N ALA A 479 -25.42 -10.49 19.41
CA ALA A 479 -25.16 -11.82 18.84
C ALA A 479 -24.50 -12.78 19.84
N HIS A 480 -24.20 -12.33 21.06
CA HIS A 480 -23.47 -13.07 22.08
C HIS A 480 -22.06 -13.53 21.63
N ASN A 481 -21.41 -12.76 20.77
CA ASN A 481 -20.05 -13.06 20.28
C ASN A 481 -18.96 -12.16 20.90
N LYS A 482 -19.32 -11.16 21.71
CA LYS A 482 -18.37 -10.27 22.37
C LYS A 482 -17.34 -11.03 23.21
N GLY A 483 -16.06 -10.74 22.99
CA GLY A 483 -14.94 -11.37 23.70
C GLY A 483 -14.58 -12.77 23.22
N ILE A 484 -15.27 -13.28 22.19
CA ILE A 484 -14.95 -14.55 21.55
C ILE A 484 -14.14 -14.26 20.29
N PRO A 485 -12.92 -14.79 20.13
CA PRO A 485 -12.20 -14.73 18.87
C PRO A 485 -12.97 -15.45 17.76
N ALA A 486 -13.03 -14.85 16.58
CA ALA A 486 -13.61 -15.50 15.40
C ALA A 486 -12.79 -16.70 14.93
N THR A 487 -11.48 -16.58 15.06
CA THR A 487 -10.49 -17.54 14.57
C THR A 487 -9.36 -17.67 15.60
N PRO A 488 -9.62 -18.24 16.80
CA PRO A 488 -8.56 -18.52 17.76
C PRO A 488 -7.69 -19.63 17.18
N ARG A 489 -6.56 -19.24 16.58
CA ARG A 489 -5.59 -20.15 15.96
C ARG A 489 -4.49 -20.51 16.96
N ASP A 490 -4.90 -20.88 18.16
CA ASP A 490 -4.00 -21.34 19.22
C ASP A 490 -3.44 -22.74 18.91
N GLY A 491 -2.48 -23.18 19.71
CA GLY A 491 -1.64 -24.31 19.35
C GLY A 491 -0.61 -23.92 18.27
N SER A 492 -0.31 -24.86 17.37
CA SER A 492 0.69 -24.69 16.31
C SER A 492 0.07 -24.29 14.98
N ALA A 493 0.03 -22.98 14.70
CA ALA A 493 -0.39 -22.44 13.41
C ALA A 493 0.62 -22.79 12.29
N VAL A 494 0.11 -23.24 11.13
CA VAL A 494 0.95 -23.79 10.05
C VAL A 494 2.03 -22.84 9.55
N GLU A 495 1.72 -21.55 9.40
CA GLU A 495 2.67 -20.55 8.93
C GLU A 495 3.75 -20.24 9.96
N ILE A 496 3.42 -20.23 11.25
CA ILE A 496 4.39 -20.01 12.32
C ILE A 496 5.39 -21.18 12.36
N VAL A 497 4.91 -22.42 12.20
CA VAL A 497 5.80 -23.59 12.16
C VAL A 497 6.71 -23.54 10.93
N GLY A 498 6.19 -23.16 9.76
CA GLY A 498 6.99 -22.97 8.54
C GLY A 498 8.05 -21.88 8.68
N LEU A 499 7.68 -20.71 9.22
CA LEU A 499 8.62 -19.61 9.48
C LEU A 499 9.68 -19.99 10.53
N CYS A 500 9.28 -20.72 11.58
CA CYS A 500 10.20 -21.26 12.57
C CYS A 500 11.20 -22.24 11.94
N LYS A 501 10.74 -23.18 11.12
CA LYS A 501 11.61 -24.08 10.35
C LYS A 501 12.61 -23.30 9.50
N SER A 502 12.11 -22.33 8.72
CA SER A 502 12.95 -21.47 7.87
C SER A 502 14.06 -20.78 8.68
N THR A 503 13.68 -20.21 9.83
CA THR A 503 14.58 -19.51 10.75
C THR A 503 15.64 -20.44 11.34
N VAL A 504 15.25 -21.59 11.89
CA VAL A 504 16.18 -22.53 12.53
C VAL A 504 17.17 -23.08 11.51
N ARG A 505 16.70 -23.49 10.32
CA ARG A 505 17.55 -23.88 9.19
C ARG A 505 18.56 -22.79 8.83
N TRP A 506 18.10 -21.54 8.76
CA TRP A 506 18.95 -20.40 8.43
C TRP A 506 20.01 -20.15 9.51
N ILE A 507 19.66 -20.21 10.80
CA ILE A 507 20.61 -20.07 11.91
C ILE A 507 21.67 -21.17 11.88
N VAL A 508 21.30 -22.43 11.60
CA VAL A 508 22.27 -23.53 11.43
C VAL A 508 23.28 -23.18 10.33
N LYS A 509 22.80 -22.68 9.17
CA LYS A 509 23.67 -22.23 8.07
C LYS A 509 24.56 -21.06 8.48
N LEU A 510 24.03 -20.05 9.18
CA LEU A 510 24.82 -18.91 9.63
C LEU A 510 25.91 -19.32 10.62
N HIS A 511 25.60 -20.22 11.55
CA HIS A 511 26.56 -20.71 12.54
C HIS A 511 27.70 -21.47 11.87
N ASN A 512 27.37 -22.39 10.96
CA ASN A 512 28.37 -23.14 10.19
C ASN A 512 29.27 -22.24 9.33
N ASN A 513 28.75 -21.09 8.89
CA ASN A 513 29.51 -20.08 8.14
C ASN A 513 30.25 -19.07 9.05
N GLY A 514 30.18 -19.21 10.38
CA GLY A 514 30.83 -18.29 11.33
C GLY A 514 30.17 -16.90 11.45
N HIS A 515 28.95 -16.74 10.92
CA HIS A 515 28.21 -15.47 10.97
C HIS A 515 27.31 -15.33 12.21
N PHE A 516 27.00 -16.44 12.88
CA PHE A 516 26.17 -16.48 14.08
C PHE A 516 26.88 -17.25 15.20
N PRO A 517 27.13 -16.65 16.38
CA PRO A 517 28.02 -17.24 17.37
C PRO A 517 27.39 -18.42 18.15
N TYR A 518 26.07 -18.57 18.13
CA TYR A 518 25.37 -19.56 18.95
C TYR A 518 25.01 -20.82 18.15
N ALA A 519 25.39 -21.99 18.66
CA ALA A 519 25.05 -23.30 18.07
C ALA A 519 23.74 -23.90 18.63
N ALA A 520 23.26 -23.38 19.76
CA ALA A 520 22.21 -23.99 20.55
C ALA A 520 21.46 -22.97 21.41
N VAL A 521 20.33 -23.44 21.92
CA VAL A 521 19.54 -22.78 22.96
C VAL A 521 19.70 -23.51 24.28
N ASN A 522 19.90 -22.78 25.39
CA ASN A 522 20.04 -23.33 26.73
C ASN A 522 18.79 -23.02 27.58
N ILE A 523 18.22 -24.05 28.22
CA ILE A 523 17.03 -23.98 29.07
C ILE A 523 17.39 -24.48 30.48
N ARG A 524 17.00 -23.74 31.52
CA ARG A 524 17.07 -24.24 32.90
C ARG A 524 15.71 -24.78 33.33
N ARG A 525 15.63 -26.05 33.72
CA ARG A 525 14.44 -26.68 34.32
C ARG A 525 14.85 -27.51 35.53
N GLY A 526 14.21 -27.27 36.68
CA GLY A 526 14.47 -28.04 37.91
C GLY A 526 15.92 -27.98 38.42
N GLY A 527 16.65 -26.89 38.16
CA GLY A 527 18.06 -26.74 38.54
C GLY A 527 19.07 -27.36 37.53
N THR A 528 18.60 -28.11 36.53
CA THR A 528 19.44 -28.65 35.46
C THR A 528 19.37 -27.78 34.20
N THR A 529 20.52 -27.57 33.55
CA THR A 529 20.59 -26.87 32.26
C THR A 529 20.57 -27.89 31.14
N TYR A 530 19.57 -27.80 30.27
CA TYR A 530 19.44 -28.58 29.04
C TYR A 530 19.82 -27.71 27.85
N SER A 531 20.63 -28.22 26.95
CA SER A 531 20.98 -27.54 25.70
C SER A 531 20.30 -28.27 24.55
N GLU A 532 19.57 -27.54 23.71
CA GLU A 532 18.99 -28.05 22.47
C GLU A 532 19.71 -27.37 21.30
N SER A 533 20.42 -28.14 20.47
CA SER A 533 21.13 -27.57 19.33
C SER A 533 20.15 -27.13 18.24
N TYR A 534 20.48 -26.07 17.51
CA TYR A 534 19.64 -25.64 16.39
C TYR A 534 19.51 -26.72 15.32
N ALA A 535 20.56 -27.49 15.06
CA ALA A 535 20.53 -28.62 14.13
C ALA A 535 19.54 -29.72 14.57
N LYS A 536 19.47 -30.02 15.88
CA LYS A 536 18.52 -31.00 16.40
C LYS A 536 17.08 -30.46 16.40
N TRP A 537 16.89 -29.18 16.69
CA TRP A 537 15.59 -28.54 16.56
C TRP A 537 15.09 -28.55 15.11
N ASP A 538 15.96 -28.19 14.16
CA ASP A 538 15.68 -28.21 12.72
C ASP A 538 15.18 -29.59 12.24
N LEU A 539 15.89 -30.64 12.65
CA LEU A 539 15.56 -32.03 12.33
C LEU A 539 14.25 -32.46 12.98
N LYS A 540 14.01 -32.07 14.23
CA LYS A 540 12.77 -32.42 14.94
C LYS A 540 11.53 -31.88 14.22
N ILE A 541 11.58 -30.63 13.75
CA ILE A 541 10.48 -30.06 12.94
C ILE A 541 10.34 -30.84 11.63
N GLN A 542 11.46 -31.11 10.95
CA GLN A 542 11.50 -31.84 9.67
C GLN A 542 10.82 -33.21 9.75
N GLU A 543 11.09 -33.97 10.82
CA GLU A 543 10.60 -35.34 10.98
C GLU A 543 9.11 -35.41 11.38
N ASN A 544 8.56 -34.32 11.91
CA ASN A 544 7.21 -34.28 12.47
C ASN A 544 6.21 -33.50 11.62
N PHE A 545 6.62 -32.44 10.92
CA PHE A 545 5.69 -31.50 10.27
C PHE A 545 4.64 -32.20 9.40
N GLU A 546 5.07 -32.88 8.35
CA GLU A 546 4.12 -33.45 7.39
C GLU A 546 3.24 -34.53 8.04
N LYS A 547 3.80 -35.33 8.97
CA LYS A 547 3.04 -36.37 9.70
C LYS A 547 1.90 -35.79 10.54
N LYS A 548 2.07 -34.58 11.08
CA LYS A 548 1.07 -33.94 11.96
C LYS A 548 0.08 -33.06 11.20
N PHE A 549 0.53 -32.41 10.13
CA PHE A 549 -0.28 -31.46 9.36
C PHE A 549 -0.98 -32.09 8.15
N TYR A 550 -0.43 -33.11 7.50
CA TYR A 550 -1.06 -33.69 6.31
C TYR A 550 -2.25 -34.59 6.66
N ILE A 551 -3.32 -34.49 5.88
CA ILE A 551 -4.49 -35.36 5.96
C ILE A 551 -4.53 -36.25 4.70
N PRO A 552 -4.29 -37.57 4.81
CA PRO A 552 -4.27 -38.47 3.66
C PRO A 552 -5.68 -38.81 3.14
N HIS A 553 -5.73 -39.28 1.90
CA HIS A 553 -6.97 -39.72 1.24
C HIS A 553 -7.62 -40.92 1.89
N ASP A 554 -6.85 -41.98 2.14
CA ASP A 554 -7.38 -43.15 2.82
C ASP A 554 -7.52 -42.82 4.31
N PRO A 555 -8.73 -42.92 4.90
CA PRO A 555 -8.91 -42.78 6.33
C PRO A 555 -8.03 -43.72 7.17
N LYS A 556 -7.61 -44.86 6.62
CA LYS A 556 -6.74 -45.83 7.31
C LYS A 556 -5.30 -45.33 7.47
N ASP A 557 -4.85 -44.44 6.60
CA ASP A 557 -3.50 -43.86 6.64
C ASP A 557 -3.42 -42.67 7.61
N TYR A 558 -4.57 -42.24 8.15
CA TYR A 558 -4.63 -41.09 9.04
C TYR A 558 -4.33 -41.49 10.50
N GLU A 559 -3.14 -41.13 10.97
CA GLU A 559 -2.68 -41.40 12.35
C GLU A 559 -3.03 -40.28 13.35
N GLY A 560 -3.75 -39.25 12.91
CA GLY A 560 -4.08 -38.11 13.77
C GLY A 560 -5.24 -38.38 14.72
N LYS A 561 -5.32 -37.57 15.78
CA LYS A 561 -6.44 -37.62 16.74
C LYS A 561 -7.72 -37.13 16.05
N GLN A 562 -8.89 -37.63 16.46
CA GLN A 562 -10.22 -37.14 16.02
C GLN A 562 -10.50 -37.19 14.50
N PRO A 563 -10.46 -38.39 13.87
CA PRO A 563 -10.80 -38.57 12.45
C PRO A 563 -12.23 -38.12 12.09
N GLU A 564 -13.14 -38.07 13.06
CA GLU A 564 -14.53 -37.63 12.90
C GLU A 564 -14.68 -36.13 12.56
N LEU A 565 -13.65 -35.32 12.84
CA LEU A 565 -13.64 -33.88 12.53
C LEU A 565 -13.07 -33.57 11.14
N VAL A 566 -12.54 -34.58 10.43
CA VAL A 566 -11.94 -34.43 9.11
C VAL A 566 -13.04 -34.23 8.05
N HIS A 567 -13.19 -33.00 7.57
CA HIS A 567 -14.11 -32.68 6.48
C HIS A 567 -13.48 -32.87 5.09
N LYS A 568 -12.20 -32.55 4.92
CA LYS A 568 -11.46 -32.68 3.66
C LYS A 568 -10.17 -33.46 3.83
N ARG A 569 -9.75 -34.11 2.74
CA ARG A 569 -8.55 -34.95 2.64
C ARG A 569 -7.68 -34.50 1.46
N GLY A 570 -6.42 -34.92 1.46
CA GLY A 570 -5.42 -34.43 0.52
C GLY A 570 -4.97 -32.99 0.80
N ILE A 571 -5.14 -32.52 2.04
CA ILE A 571 -4.85 -31.14 2.45
C ILE A 571 -3.85 -31.11 3.61
N TYR A 572 -3.29 -29.94 3.87
CA TYR A 572 -2.56 -29.64 5.10
C TYR A 572 -3.48 -28.86 6.05
N LYS A 573 -3.52 -29.28 7.30
CA LYS A 573 -4.24 -28.64 8.41
C LYS A 573 -3.84 -27.18 8.56
N ASP A 574 -4.76 -26.36 9.04
CA ASP A 574 -4.50 -24.95 9.31
C ASP A 574 -3.70 -24.73 10.61
N SER A 575 -3.96 -25.57 11.61
CA SER A 575 -3.27 -25.61 12.88
C SER A 575 -3.15 -27.04 13.40
N PHE A 576 -2.32 -27.23 14.42
CA PHE A 576 -2.17 -28.50 15.12
C PHE A 576 -2.23 -28.30 16.63
N GLY A 577 -3.16 -29.00 17.28
CA GLY A 577 -3.32 -28.96 18.74
C GLY A 577 -3.98 -27.69 19.25
N SER A 578 -4.87 -27.07 18.46
CA SER A 578 -5.68 -25.95 18.94
C SER A 578 -6.68 -26.39 20.01
N SER A 579 -7.15 -25.42 20.81
CA SER A 579 -8.15 -25.68 21.85
C SER A 579 -9.53 -25.98 21.28
N SER A 580 -9.80 -25.60 20.03
CA SER A 580 -10.99 -25.95 19.26
C SER A 580 -10.58 -26.93 18.16
N PRO A 581 -10.61 -28.25 18.41
CA PRO A 581 -9.92 -29.19 17.54
C PRO A 581 -10.47 -29.25 16.12
N TRP A 582 -11.73 -28.87 15.90
CA TRP A 582 -12.32 -28.75 14.56
C TRP A 582 -11.61 -27.71 13.69
N CYS A 583 -11.12 -26.61 14.29
CA CYS A 583 -10.41 -25.54 13.57
C CYS A 583 -9.12 -26.05 12.91
N ASP A 584 -8.44 -27.04 13.50
CA ASP A 584 -7.24 -27.65 12.91
C ASP A 584 -7.51 -28.23 11.51
N TYR A 585 -8.71 -28.77 11.29
CA TYR A 585 -9.09 -29.50 10.07
C TYR A 585 -9.65 -28.61 8.96
N GLN A 586 -9.72 -27.31 9.16
CA GLN A 586 -10.25 -26.39 8.17
C GLN A 586 -9.28 -26.20 7.00
N LEU A 587 -9.81 -26.20 5.78
CA LEU A 587 -9.05 -25.78 4.62
C LEU A 587 -9.02 -24.25 4.59
N ARG A 588 -7.83 -23.69 4.78
CA ARG A 588 -7.56 -22.23 4.80
C ARG A 588 -6.35 -21.88 3.93
N THR A 589 -6.13 -20.59 3.75
CA THR A 589 -5.09 -20.02 2.86
C THR A 589 -3.70 -19.91 3.49
N ASN A 590 -3.47 -20.53 4.65
CA ASN A 590 -2.27 -20.29 5.46
C ASN A 590 -1.12 -21.25 5.13
N PHE A 591 -1.40 -22.52 4.80
CA PHE A 591 -0.36 -23.50 4.51
C PHE A 591 0.57 -23.14 3.32
N PRO A 592 0.14 -22.39 2.28
CA PRO A 592 1.05 -21.93 1.24
C PRO A 592 2.17 -21.04 1.76
N ILE A 593 1.98 -20.36 2.89
CA ILE A 593 3.05 -19.55 3.51
C ILE A 593 4.20 -20.47 3.93
N ALA A 594 3.90 -21.56 4.64
CA ALA A 594 4.87 -22.56 5.06
C ALA A 594 5.57 -23.21 3.85
N MET A 595 4.82 -23.50 2.79
CA MET A 595 5.34 -24.01 1.52
C MET A 595 6.36 -23.06 0.87
N VAL A 596 6.15 -21.76 0.93
CA VAL A 596 7.09 -20.77 0.36
C VAL A 596 8.38 -20.66 1.19
N VAL A 597 8.27 -20.59 2.51
CA VAL A 597 9.43 -20.32 3.37
C VAL A 597 10.25 -21.57 3.71
N ALA A 598 9.60 -22.74 3.75
CA ALA A 598 10.20 -24.03 4.10
C ALA A 598 9.64 -25.17 3.22
N PRO A 599 9.86 -25.14 1.90
CA PRO A 599 9.34 -26.15 0.98
C PRO A 599 9.82 -27.58 1.29
N GLU A 600 10.98 -27.72 1.93
CA GLU A 600 11.54 -29.01 2.35
C GLU A 600 10.65 -29.79 3.33
N LEU A 601 9.67 -29.13 3.97
CA LEU A 601 8.73 -29.79 4.86
C LEU A 601 7.67 -30.63 4.14
N PHE A 602 7.60 -30.54 2.81
CA PHE A 602 6.50 -31.09 2.03
C PHE A 602 6.98 -32.11 1.00
N THR A 603 6.30 -33.25 0.95
CA THR A 603 6.39 -34.16 -0.20
C THR A 603 5.77 -33.47 -1.42
N VAL A 604 6.50 -33.44 -2.53
CA VAL A 604 6.16 -32.66 -3.74
C VAL A 604 4.75 -32.99 -4.26
N GLU A 605 4.40 -34.27 -4.36
CA GLU A 605 3.12 -34.72 -4.91
C GLU A 605 1.95 -34.32 -4.00
N LYS A 606 2.12 -34.47 -2.68
CA LYS A 606 1.11 -34.07 -1.68
C LYS A 606 0.90 -32.56 -1.67
N ALA A 607 1.99 -31.79 -1.75
CA ALA A 607 1.94 -30.34 -1.85
C ALA A 607 1.21 -29.88 -3.11
N TRP A 608 1.56 -30.47 -4.25
CA TRP A 608 0.94 -30.15 -5.54
C TRP A 608 -0.56 -30.42 -5.52
N GLU A 609 -0.98 -31.56 -4.97
CA GLU A 609 -2.39 -31.88 -4.81
C GLU A 609 -3.13 -30.90 -3.89
N ALA A 610 -2.58 -30.62 -2.70
CA ALA A 610 -3.19 -29.70 -1.74
C ALA A 610 -3.33 -28.29 -2.32
N LEU A 611 -2.33 -27.82 -3.06
CA LEU A 611 -2.41 -26.55 -3.81
C LEU A 611 -3.47 -26.60 -4.91
N GLY A 612 -3.66 -27.74 -5.59
CA GLY A 612 -4.76 -27.93 -6.54
C GLY A 612 -6.14 -27.86 -5.88
N ILE A 613 -6.29 -28.35 -4.64
CA ILE A 613 -7.53 -28.21 -3.86
C ILE A 613 -7.75 -26.74 -3.46
N ALA A 614 -6.73 -26.06 -2.94
CA ALA A 614 -6.80 -24.65 -2.59
C ALA A 614 -7.12 -23.77 -3.82
N GLU A 615 -6.57 -24.10 -4.99
CA GLU A 615 -6.90 -23.45 -6.26
C GLU A 615 -8.40 -23.53 -6.55
N ARG A 616 -8.99 -24.73 -6.47
CA ARG A 616 -10.40 -24.94 -6.80
C ARG A 616 -11.37 -24.36 -5.78
N LYS A 617 -10.99 -24.36 -4.50
CA LYS A 617 -11.90 -24.02 -3.38
C LYS A 617 -11.74 -22.60 -2.86
N LEU A 618 -10.50 -22.08 -2.81
CA LEU A 618 -10.19 -20.84 -2.14
C LEU A 618 -9.90 -19.68 -3.10
N MET A 619 -9.45 -19.93 -4.33
CA MET A 619 -9.14 -18.83 -5.26
C MET A 619 -10.40 -18.07 -5.67
N GLY A 620 -10.45 -16.78 -5.32
CA GLY A 620 -11.43 -15.83 -5.82
C GLY A 620 -10.94 -15.09 -7.07
N PRO A 621 -11.71 -14.10 -7.57
CA PRO A 621 -11.31 -13.29 -8.71
C PRO A 621 -10.07 -12.44 -8.45
N LEU A 622 -9.98 -11.83 -7.27
CA LEU A 622 -8.84 -11.00 -6.85
C LEU A 622 -8.13 -11.59 -5.63
N GLY A 623 -8.86 -11.91 -4.55
CA GLY A 623 -8.29 -12.50 -3.33
C GLY A 623 -8.49 -14.01 -3.21
N MET A 624 -8.00 -14.58 -2.12
CA MET A 624 -8.30 -15.95 -1.69
C MET A 624 -9.28 -15.94 -0.51
N LYS A 625 -10.32 -16.77 -0.59
CA LYS A 625 -11.29 -16.99 0.49
C LYS A 625 -10.55 -17.53 1.71
N THR A 626 -10.68 -16.83 2.82
CA THR A 626 -9.99 -17.16 4.09
C THR A 626 -10.42 -18.48 4.71
N LEU A 627 -11.57 -19.02 4.31
CA LEU A 627 -12.11 -20.31 4.72
C LEU A 627 -12.78 -21.00 3.53
N ASP A 628 -12.74 -22.32 3.50
CA ASP A 628 -13.45 -23.14 2.53
C ASP A 628 -14.96 -22.83 2.47
N PRO A 629 -15.54 -22.64 1.27
CA PRO A 629 -16.99 -22.43 1.10
C PRO A 629 -17.87 -23.57 1.58
N ASP A 630 -17.37 -24.81 1.62
CA ASP A 630 -18.16 -25.95 2.09
C ASP A 630 -18.20 -26.04 3.64
N ASP A 631 -17.47 -25.16 4.35
CA ASP A 631 -17.48 -25.08 5.81
C ASP A 631 -18.76 -24.39 6.31
N LYS A 632 -19.36 -24.90 7.40
CA LYS A 632 -20.63 -24.42 7.97
C LYS A 632 -20.58 -22.99 8.49
N VAL A 633 -19.40 -22.49 8.86
CA VAL A 633 -19.25 -21.11 9.37
C VAL A 633 -18.77 -20.13 8.30
N ASN A 634 -18.65 -20.59 7.04
CA ASN A 634 -18.25 -19.72 5.95
C ASN A 634 -19.26 -18.57 5.75
N CYS A 635 -18.75 -17.34 5.77
CA CYS A 635 -19.50 -16.16 5.40
C CYS A 635 -18.60 -15.14 4.69
N GLY A 636 -18.77 -15.00 3.38
CA GLY A 636 -17.91 -14.18 2.54
C GLY A 636 -18.22 -12.68 2.46
N ILE A 637 -19.29 -12.19 3.10
CA ILE A 637 -19.66 -10.76 3.06
C ILE A 637 -19.33 -10.10 4.39
N TYR A 638 -18.26 -9.30 4.44
CA TYR A 638 -17.85 -8.57 5.62
C TYR A 638 -18.58 -7.22 5.74
N ASP A 639 -19.21 -7.01 6.90
CA ASP A 639 -19.79 -5.73 7.30
C ASP A 639 -19.48 -5.46 8.77
N SER A 640 -18.67 -4.43 9.05
CA SER A 640 -18.26 -4.09 10.42
C SER A 640 -19.34 -3.35 11.20
N TYR A 641 -20.31 -2.74 10.52
CA TYR A 641 -21.41 -1.99 11.13
C TYR A 641 -22.64 -2.85 11.41
N LEU A 642 -22.78 -3.98 10.72
CA LEU A 642 -23.87 -4.94 10.94
C LEU A 642 -23.94 -5.37 12.41
N ASP A 643 -25.10 -5.20 13.04
CA ASP A 643 -25.33 -5.63 14.43
C ASP A 643 -26.68 -6.33 14.57
N ASN A 644 -26.65 -7.66 14.41
CA ASN A 644 -27.83 -8.52 14.39
C ASN A 644 -27.63 -9.73 15.32
N ASP A 645 -28.57 -10.67 15.30
CA ASP A 645 -28.54 -11.87 16.15
C ASP A 645 -27.69 -13.00 15.55
N ASN A 646 -27.01 -12.78 14.41
CA ASN A 646 -26.17 -13.79 13.77
C ASN A 646 -24.76 -13.77 14.36
N PHE A 647 -24.46 -14.77 15.19
CA PHE A 647 -23.16 -14.97 15.83
C PHE A 647 -21.97 -14.86 14.88
N ASN A 648 -22.08 -15.44 13.67
CA ASN A 648 -20.96 -15.55 12.73
C ASN A 648 -20.72 -14.29 11.90
N GLN A 649 -21.64 -13.31 11.90
CA GLN A 649 -21.56 -12.13 11.03
C GLN A 649 -21.55 -10.81 11.79
N SER A 650 -22.25 -10.74 12.91
CA SER A 650 -22.46 -9.49 13.64
C SER A 650 -21.13 -8.86 14.07
N LYS A 651 -21.02 -7.54 13.87
CA LYS A 651 -19.82 -6.71 14.05
C LYS A 651 -18.59 -7.19 13.26
N GLY A 652 -18.84 -7.81 12.11
CA GLY A 652 -17.81 -8.30 11.21
C GLY A 652 -17.04 -9.49 11.77
N PHE A 653 -17.66 -10.34 12.58
CA PHE A 653 -17.06 -11.57 13.13
C PHE A 653 -16.50 -12.49 12.03
N ASN A 654 -17.03 -12.41 10.82
CA ASN A 654 -16.59 -13.20 9.67
C ASN A 654 -15.36 -12.65 8.93
N TYR A 655 -14.65 -11.64 9.45
CA TYR A 655 -13.52 -10.98 8.77
C TYR A 655 -12.47 -11.94 8.16
N HIS A 656 -12.27 -13.10 8.80
CA HIS A 656 -11.39 -14.19 8.33
C HIS A 656 -12.11 -15.54 8.17
N GLN A 657 -13.40 -15.54 7.86
CA GLN A 657 -14.21 -16.75 7.72
C GLN A 657 -14.91 -16.83 6.35
N GLY A 658 -14.28 -16.36 5.29
CA GLY A 658 -14.90 -16.34 3.96
C GLY A 658 -14.45 -15.17 3.08
N PRO A 659 -14.29 -13.93 3.60
CA PRO A 659 -13.82 -12.82 2.79
C PRO A 659 -12.50 -13.15 2.09
N GLU A 660 -12.34 -12.57 0.91
CA GLU A 660 -11.27 -12.89 -0.02
C GLU A 660 -10.10 -11.93 0.19
N TRP A 661 -9.06 -12.37 0.90
CA TRP A 661 -7.88 -11.56 1.17
C TRP A 661 -6.88 -11.63 0.02
N LEU A 662 -6.24 -10.51 -0.31
CA LEU A 662 -5.38 -10.45 -1.49
C LEU A 662 -3.96 -10.96 -1.22
N TRP A 663 -3.37 -10.64 -0.06
CA TRP A 663 -1.99 -11.03 0.21
C TRP A 663 -1.70 -12.56 0.18
N PRO A 664 -2.63 -13.46 0.60
CA PRO A 664 -2.39 -14.90 0.51
C PRO A 664 -2.29 -15.40 -0.94
N VAL A 665 -2.85 -14.66 -1.92
CA VAL A 665 -2.69 -14.96 -3.35
C VAL A 665 -1.21 -15.00 -3.71
N GLY A 666 -0.42 -14.06 -3.19
CA GLY A 666 1.02 -14.02 -3.45
C GLY A 666 1.72 -15.31 -3.00
N TYR A 667 1.51 -15.71 -1.74
CA TYR A 667 2.10 -16.94 -1.21
C TYR A 667 1.60 -18.20 -1.91
N PHE A 668 0.31 -18.25 -2.26
CA PHE A 668 -0.25 -19.35 -3.04
C PHE A 668 0.40 -19.49 -4.42
N LEU A 669 0.51 -18.40 -5.18
CA LEU A 669 1.10 -18.42 -6.52
C LEU A 669 2.60 -18.73 -6.47
N ARG A 670 3.33 -18.22 -5.46
CA ARG A 670 4.75 -18.54 -5.25
C ARG A 670 4.94 -20.03 -4.91
N ALA A 671 4.12 -20.59 -4.03
CA ALA A 671 4.13 -22.03 -3.73
C ALA A 671 3.81 -22.87 -4.98
N LYS A 672 2.79 -22.47 -5.75
CA LYS A 672 2.43 -23.11 -7.02
C LYS A 672 3.60 -23.12 -8.01
N LEU A 673 4.28 -21.99 -8.21
CA LEU A 673 5.43 -21.90 -9.11
C LEU A 673 6.58 -22.82 -8.66
N TYR A 674 6.88 -22.83 -7.36
CA TYR A 674 7.92 -23.69 -6.79
C TYR A 674 7.62 -25.18 -7.03
N PHE A 675 6.46 -25.67 -6.59
CA PHE A 675 6.13 -27.10 -6.72
C PHE A 675 5.86 -27.51 -8.16
N ALA A 676 5.34 -26.61 -9.02
CA ALA A 676 5.19 -26.91 -10.44
C ALA A 676 6.55 -27.15 -11.12
N LYS A 677 7.60 -26.44 -10.69
CA LYS A 677 8.96 -26.67 -11.19
C LYS A 677 9.48 -28.05 -10.80
N GLU A 678 9.23 -28.48 -9.57
CA GLU A 678 9.58 -29.82 -9.09
C GLU A 678 8.77 -30.93 -9.79
N MET A 679 7.51 -30.66 -10.16
CA MET A 679 6.67 -31.58 -10.93
C MET A 679 7.09 -31.72 -12.41
N GLY A 680 7.94 -30.83 -12.92
CA GLY A 680 8.49 -30.88 -14.28
C GLY A 680 7.98 -29.78 -15.21
N LYS A 681 8.64 -29.67 -16.37
CA LYS A 681 8.51 -28.52 -17.29
C LYS A 681 7.07 -28.26 -17.77
N GLU A 682 6.34 -29.30 -18.14
CA GLU A 682 4.97 -29.14 -18.65
C GLU A 682 4.04 -28.51 -17.60
N THR A 683 4.09 -29.03 -16.37
CA THR A 683 3.35 -28.50 -15.21
C THR A 683 3.75 -27.06 -14.91
N TYR A 684 5.04 -26.75 -14.97
CA TYR A 684 5.56 -25.40 -14.79
C TYR A 684 5.01 -24.42 -15.84
N ASP A 685 5.09 -24.77 -17.13
CA ASP A 685 4.62 -23.92 -18.22
C ASP A 685 3.10 -23.65 -18.12
N GLN A 686 2.30 -24.66 -17.77
CA GLN A 686 0.87 -24.51 -17.48
C GLN A 686 0.62 -23.60 -16.27
N THR A 687 1.42 -23.74 -15.22
CA THR A 687 1.33 -22.92 -14.01
C THR A 687 1.69 -21.47 -14.27
N VAL A 688 2.70 -21.19 -15.09
CA VAL A 688 3.05 -19.83 -15.50
C VAL A 688 1.86 -19.16 -16.22
N ASN A 689 1.12 -19.90 -17.06
CA ASN A 689 -0.09 -19.37 -17.70
C ASN A 689 -1.20 -19.08 -16.69
N LEU A 690 -1.44 -19.98 -15.72
CA LEU A 690 -2.37 -19.73 -14.61
C LEU A 690 -1.98 -18.46 -13.84
N VAL A 691 -0.72 -18.33 -13.44
CA VAL A 691 -0.21 -17.19 -12.69
C VAL A 691 -0.42 -15.90 -13.49
N LYS A 692 -0.05 -15.87 -14.77
CA LYS A 692 -0.28 -14.71 -15.65
C LYS A 692 -1.77 -14.34 -15.74
N ASN A 693 -2.66 -15.33 -15.80
CA ASN A 693 -4.11 -15.11 -15.80
C ASN A 693 -4.65 -14.55 -14.48
N VAL A 694 -4.04 -14.89 -13.33
CA VAL A 694 -4.41 -14.31 -12.03
C VAL A 694 -3.85 -12.88 -11.92
N LEU A 695 -2.59 -12.66 -12.31
CA LEU A 695 -1.94 -11.35 -12.28
C LEU A 695 -2.62 -10.34 -13.23
N SER A 696 -3.15 -10.78 -14.37
CA SER A 696 -3.87 -9.89 -15.28
C SER A 696 -5.13 -9.29 -14.66
N ARG A 697 -5.80 -9.99 -13.74
CA ARG A 697 -6.96 -9.45 -13.00
C ARG A 697 -6.56 -8.34 -12.04
N HIS A 698 -5.39 -8.47 -11.41
CA HIS A 698 -4.81 -7.44 -10.56
C HIS A 698 -4.38 -6.21 -11.37
N ALA A 699 -3.77 -6.42 -12.55
CA ALA A 699 -3.45 -5.34 -13.48
C ALA A 699 -4.71 -4.60 -13.94
N ILE A 700 -5.75 -5.34 -14.34
CA ILE A 700 -7.04 -4.77 -14.71
C ILE A 700 -7.67 -4.00 -13.54
N HIS A 701 -7.51 -4.45 -12.29
CA HIS A 701 -8.00 -3.72 -11.12
C HIS A 701 -7.30 -2.35 -10.99
N LEU A 702 -5.96 -2.35 -11.03
CA LEU A 702 -5.14 -1.13 -10.97
C LEU A 702 -5.43 -0.17 -12.14
N GLU A 703 -5.72 -0.69 -13.33
CA GLU A 703 -6.09 0.10 -14.52
C GLU A 703 -7.55 0.57 -14.54
N ARG A 704 -8.50 -0.20 -14.00
CA ARG A 704 -9.93 0.17 -14.04
C ARG A 704 -10.31 1.12 -12.92
N TYR A 705 -9.71 1.00 -11.74
CA TYR A 705 -9.99 1.93 -10.65
C TYR A 705 -9.45 3.34 -10.90
N SER A 706 -8.50 3.52 -11.83
CA SER A 706 -8.14 4.84 -12.36
C SER A 706 -9.12 5.43 -13.38
N HIS A 707 -10.18 4.70 -13.78
CA HIS A 707 -11.11 5.10 -14.86
C HIS A 707 -12.62 4.94 -14.56
N LYS A 708 -13.04 4.40 -13.40
CA LYS A 708 -14.43 3.97 -13.18
C LYS A 708 -15.22 4.87 -12.22
N LEU A 709 -15.54 6.11 -12.61
CA LEU A 709 -16.67 6.86 -12.02
C LEU A 709 -18.06 6.52 -12.60
N PHE A 710 -18.14 5.84 -13.75
CA PHE A 710 -19.41 5.68 -14.46
C PHE A 710 -19.77 4.20 -14.61
N SER A 711 -20.56 3.67 -13.67
CA SER A 711 -21.65 2.69 -13.94
C SER A 711 -22.17 2.06 -12.64
N MET A 712 -22.69 2.86 -11.69
CA MET A 712 -23.71 2.38 -10.74
C MET A 712 -24.67 3.55 -10.44
N LYS A 713 -25.69 3.72 -11.30
CA LYS A 713 -26.86 4.54 -10.98
C LYS A 713 -27.57 3.88 -9.79
N GLY A 714 -27.30 4.36 -8.59
CA GLY A 714 -27.97 3.87 -7.37
C GLY A 714 -27.20 4.03 -6.07
N MET A 715 -25.86 4.15 -6.11
CA MET A 715 -25.10 4.50 -4.91
C MET A 715 -25.04 6.01 -4.75
N THR A 716 -25.53 6.50 -3.60
CA THR A 716 -25.35 7.88 -3.16
C THR A 716 -23.87 8.26 -3.24
N SER A 717 -23.62 9.47 -3.74
CA SER A 717 -22.35 10.14 -4.06
C SER A 717 -21.22 10.16 -3.00
N LYS A 718 -21.23 9.30 -1.97
CA LYS A 718 -20.33 9.35 -0.81
C LYS A 718 -19.11 8.42 -0.85
N HIS A 719 -19.01 7.44 -1.76
CA HIS A 719 -18.00 6.37 -1.65
C HIS A 719 -17.35 6.01 -2.99
N LEU A 720 -16.58 6.94 -3.52
CA LEU A 720 -15.93 6.81 -4.82
C LEU A 720 -14.42 6.90 -4.61
N SER A 721 -13.84 5.78 -4.20
CA SER A 721 -12.41 5.68 -3.93
C SER A 721 -11.66 5.46 -5.24
N VAL A 722 -10.75 6.39 -5.56
CA VAL A 722 -9.80 6.31 -6.66
C VAL A 722 -8.45 6.03 -6.04
N SER A 723 -8.29 4.82 -5.52
CA SER A 723 -7.02 4.32 -4.99
C SER A 723 -6.20 3.69 -6.13
N THR A 724 -4.89 3.94 -6.14
CA THR A 724 -3.94 3.37 -7.11
C THR A 724 -3.29 2.07 -6.64
N GLY A 725 -3.83 1.46 -5.58
CA GLY A 725 -3.30 0.23 -4.98
C GLY A 725 -4.22 -0.96 -5.14
N LEU A 726 -3.80 -2.07 -4.52
CA LEU A 726 -4.63 -3.26 -4.37
C LEU A 726 -5.30 -3.25 -2.98
N PRO A 727 -6.59 -3.60 -2.88
CA PRO A 727 -7.29 -3.58 -1.60
C PRO A 727 -6.74 -4.66 -0.65
N GLN A 728 -7.04 -4.50 0.64
CA GLN A 728 -6.74 -5.51 1.65
C GLN A 728 -7.53 -6.80 1.38
N LEU A 729 -8.84 -6.65 1.11
CA LEU A 729 -9.75 -7.76 0.87
C LEU A 729 -10.91 -7.37 -0.04
N THR A 730 -11.54 -8.38 -0.62
CA THR A 730 -12.85 -8.29 -1.27
C THR A 730 -13.86 -9.13 -0.52
N ASN A 731 -15.13 -8.80 -0.66
CA ASN A 731 -16.21 -9.71 -0.30
C ASN A 731 -16.24 -10.89 -1.28
N GLU A 732 -17.16 -11.83 -1.05
CA GLU A 732 -17.32 -13.03 -1.87
C GLU A 732 -17.33 -12.72 -3.37
N ASN A 733 -16.62 -13.56 -4.14
CA ASN A 733 -16.58 -13.49 -5.59
C ASN A 733 -16.06 -12.14 -6.11
N GLY A 734 -15.09 -11.54 -5.41
CA GLY A 734 -14.46 -10.29 -5.81
C GLY A 734 -15.34 -9.05 -5.66
N GLN A 735 -16.45 -9.12 -4.92
CA GLN A 735 -17.29 -7.95 -4.66
C GLN A 735 -16.53 -6.90 -3.84
N HIS A 736 -16.75 -5.63 -4.15
CA HIS A 736 -16.12 -4.54 -3.41
C HIS A 736 -16.56 -4.55 -1.93
N CYS A 737 -15.59 -4.36 -1.03
CA CYS A 737 -15.82 -4.24 0.40
C CYS A 737 -15.53 -2.80 0.84
N GLN A 738 -16.57 -2.08 1.26
CA GLN A 738 -16.46 -0.67 1.68
C GLN A 738 -15.61 -0.45 2.94
N PHE A 739 -15.33 -1.52 3.69
CA PHE A 739 -14.54 -1.48 4.92
C PHE A 739 -13.08 -1.92 4.71
N SER A 740 -12.74 -2.37 3.50
CA SER A 740 -11.37 -2.71 3.16
C SER A 740 -10.55 -1.44 2.99
N CYS A 741 -9.29 -1.46 3.45
CA CYS A 741 -8.32 -0.52 2.88
C CYS A 741 -8.27 -0.70 1.36
N GLU A 742 -8.26 0.42 0.66
CA GLU A 742 -8.31 0.46 -0.81
C GLU A 742 -6.89 0.36 -1.42
N SER A 743 -5.87 0.61 -0.60
CA SER A 743 -4.49 0.24 -0.89
C SER A 743 -3.90 -0.37 0.37
N GLN A 744 -3.47 -1.62 0.29
CA GLN A 744 -2.84 -2.33 1.40
C GLN A 744 -1.41 -2.73 1.04
N ALA A 745 -0.48 -2.49 1.97
CA ALA A 745 0.94 -2.78 1.78
C ALA A 745 1.18 -4.26 1.46
N ILE A 746 0.63 -5.16 2.28
CA ILE A 746 0.82 -6.62 2.14
C ILE A 746 0.28 -7.16 0.81
N SER A 747 -0.85 -6.62 0.33
CA SER A 747 -1.46 -7.04 -0.94
C SER A 747 -0.59 -6.67 -2.14
N MET A 748 -0.04 -5.46 -2.16
CA MET A 748 0.85 -5.04 -3.26
C MET A 748 2.20 -5.74 -3.18
N ALA A 749 2.75 -5.88 -1.96
CA ALA A 749 4.02 -6.56 -1.72
C ALA A 749 3.97 -8.00 -2.24
N SER A 750 2.99 -8.79 -1.80
CA SER A 750 2.92 -10.22 -2.10
C SER A 750 2.75 -10.50 -3.61
N ILE A 751 2.06 -9.62 -4.35
CA ILE A 751 1.89 -9.76 -5.80
C ILE A 751 3.18 -9.34 -6.54
N LEU A 752 3.86 -8.30 -6.07
CA LEU A 752 5.17 -7.89 -6.61
C LEU A 752 6.21 -9.00 -6.43
N GLU A 753 6.13 -9.75 -5.33
CA GLU A 753 6.97 -10.91 -5.06
C GLU A 753 6.73 -12.07 -6.03
N VAL A 754 5.49 -12.32 -6.47
CA VAL A 754 5.19 -13.31 -7.52
C VAL A 754 5.85 -12.91 -8.83
N LEU A 755 5.78 -11.62 -9.19
CA LEU A 755 6.39 -11.08 -10.41
C LEU A 755 7.92 -11.16 -10.42
N TYR A 756 8.54 -11.18 -9.24
CA TYR A 756 9.99 -11.33 -9.10
C TYR A 756 10.42 -12.80 -9.21
N ASP A 757 9.61 -13.72 -8.70
CA ASP A 757 9.89 -15.15 -8.74
C ASP A 757 9.62 -15.77 -10.14
N LEU A 758 8.75 -15.14 -10.95
CA LEU A 758 8.52 -15.42 -12.38
C LEU A 758 9.69 -14.95 -13.26
#